data_AF-A0A939ACK0-F1
#
_entry.id   AF-A0A939ACK0-F1
#
_cell.length_a   1.000
_cell.length_b   1.000
_cell.length_c   1.000
_cell.angle_alpha   90.00
_cell.angle_beta   90.00
_cell.angle_gamma   90.00
#
_symmetry.space_group_name_H-M   'P 1'
#
loop_
_entity.id
_entity.type
_entity.pdbx_description
1 polymer ?
#
loop_
_entity_poly.entity_id
_entity_poly.type
_entity_poly.pdbx_seq_one_letter_code
_entity_poly.pdbx_strand_id
1 'polypeptide(L)'
;PQDCDKEVDEGYPDMDEDGKADCVDEDYDGDGVGDGDDNCPKTPNPKQEDQDGDGLGDACDPDDDGDFVADTKDNCVGKFNPFQEDLDEDGAGDACDDDDDGDGVADGKDNCPQAANAGQSDLDKDGKGDECDPDADGDGDPNALDCAPLDPAAFHGAKEVCNGADDDCDGQVDETGAQGCKSWYLDADADGFGASKAPLCLCAPDFQYTATQAGDCDDADPQVNPDGVEKCNGKDDNCDAVIDPAFSQGCLAYYLDADGDGFGASKDYKCLCAPAGKYVATKGGDCNDMDAQVNPGAAEVCNGKDDNCDELIDPALIPGCVNYFADVDSDGWGNGKLKKCFCLPTDDYKALAAGDCDDNDADVNPGKTEVCNGTDDDCDGKTDPAGTPGCQPWFADGDQDGYGWTPKSSCLCAAQGEFVVQKGGDCDDKNPQRNPGAKEICNGEDDDCDYKVDEDFPDVGKPCDGDDIDSCKNGTWECAPDGLGAVCSGEDFVKAELCNGIDDDCDFKVDEDFPDTDGDQQADCMDLDDDNDGKVDFLDNCPLDANPKQEDFDKDGKGDACDEDDDGDGTLDIEDCGPLDPALHLGAKESCNDIDDNCNGVVDDDWPDKGKKCDGADNDKCQMGTLTCAANKADLECVNEIAKNIPEECGGGDEDCDGETDEENAIGCKDYYQDADVDGYGLATNKKCLCAPSGQHTVTQSGDCDDGNPNINPSKPEVCGNSKDDNCNGQTDEGCITCQYMGQKYGAGDWSCPVNMRMPYQNEYSKVQPCVAGKQIDYYHGTAWQVGGCNCKWNGSWCGQPSIETFEQGRLCGDYWAHHVCVPK
;
A
#
# COMPACT_ATOMS: atom_id res chain seq x y z
N PRO A 1 22.71 -112.31 -3.83
CA PRO A 1 22.51 -113.00 -2.55
C PRO A 1 23.85 -113.09 -1.80
N GLN A 2 24.19 -112.00 -1.11
CA GLN A 2 25.17 -112.04 -0.04
C GLN A 2 24.46 -112.53 1.23
N ASP A 3 25.21 -113.17 2.12
CA ASP A 3 24.66 -113.71 3.37
C ASP A 3 24.33 -112.55 4.31
N CYS A 4 23.11 -112.62 4.87
CA CYS A 4 22.59 -111.74 5.90
C CYS A 4 22.07 -112.66 7.02
N ASP A 5 22.96 -113.53 7.53
CA ASP A 5 22.65 -114.73 8.33
C ASP A 5 22.71 -114.50 9.85
N LYS A 6 22.13 -113.38 10.30
CA LYS A 6 21.58 -113.16 11.65
C LYS A 6 22.48 -113.42 12.88
N GLU A 7 23.81 -113.37 12.77
CA GLU A 7 24.71 -113.30 13.94
C GLU A 7 25.63 -112.07 13.89
N VAL A 8 25.19 -111.01 14.61
CA VAL A 8 25.93 -109.89 15.22
C VAL A 8 27.27 -109.45 14.59
N ASP A 9 27.24 -108.31 13.90
CA ASP A 9 28.37 -107.42 13.55
C ASP A 9 29.63 -108.07 12.92
N GLU A 10 29.60 -108.24 11.59
CA GLU A 10 30.81 -108.34 10.74
C GLU A 10 31.14 -107.01 10.02
N GLY A 11 30.77 -105.85 10.59
CA GLY A 11 31.02 -104.53 10.00
C GLY A 11 30.10 -104.18 8.83
N TYR A 12 28.84 -104.61 8.89
CA TYR A 12 27.77 -104.14 8.01
C TYR A 12 27.21 -102.81 8.54
N PRO A 13 26.61 -101.97 7.68
CA PRO A 13 25.78 -100.85 8.12
C PRO A 13 24.67 -101.31 9.07
N ASP A 14 24.44 -100.50 10.09
CA ASP A 14 23.46 -100.59 11.17
C ASP A 14 23.17 -99.10 11.47
N MET A 15 22.10 -98.58 10.88
CA MET A 15 21.85 -97.13 10.74
C MET A 15 21.13 -96.52 11.95
N ASP A 16 20.30 -97.29 12.66
CA ASP A 16 19.62 -96.88 13.89
C ASP A 16 20.40 -97.22 15.19
N GLU A 17 21.49 -98.00 15.07
CA GLU A 17 22.32 -98.55 16.16
C GLU A 17 21.56 -99.49 17.13
N ASP A 18 20.43 -100.13 16.73
CA ASP A 18 19.72 -101.09 17.59
C ASP A 18 20.42 -102.46 17.72
N GLY A 19 21.39 -102.73 16.85
CA GLY A 19 22.18 -103.97 16.80
C GLY A 19 21.70 -104.98 15.76
N LYS A 20 20.80 -104.58 14.86
CA LYS A 20 20.45 -105.26 13.61
C LYS A 20 21.09 -104.51 12.44
N ALA A 21 21.76 -105.23 11.55
CA ALA A 21 22.31 -104.62 10.34
C ALA A 21 21.20 -104.34 9.32
N ASP A 22 21.27 -103.24 8.56
CA ASP A 22 20.23 -102.77 7.63
C ASP A 22 19.65 -103.92 6.77
N CYS A 23 20.50 -104.81 6.24
CA CYS A 23 20.04 -105.89 5.36
C CYS A 23 19.14 -106.97 6.00
N VAL A 24 18.90 -106.90 7.32
CA VAL A 24 17.96 -107.76 8.06
C VAL A 24 16.96 -106.98 8.91
N ASP A 25 16.97 -105.66 8.86
CA ASP A 25 15.93 -104.86 9.50
C ASP A 25 14.64 -104.82 8.69
N GLU A 26 13.58 -104.35 9.35
CA GLU A 26 12.28 -104.02 8.74
C GLU A 26 11.94 -102.51 8.89
N ASP A 27 12.85 -101.75 9.50
CA ASP A 27 12.86 -100.30 9.81
C ASP A 27 14.36 -99.94 9.90
N TYR A 28 14.95 -99.38 8.82
CA TYR A 28 16.41 -99.18 8.72
C TYR A 28 16.96 -98.07 9.60
N ASP A 29 16.16 -97.07 9.94
CA ASP A 29 16.63 -95.84 10.59
C ASP A 29 16.01 -95.60 11.99
N GLY A 30 15.08 -96.47 12.40
CA GLY A 30 14.59 -96.61 13.76
C GLY A 30 13.51 -95.61 14.14
N ASP A 31 12.84 -95.01 13.15
CA ASP A 31 11.86 -93.95 13.35
C ASP A 31 10.50 -94.48 13.88
N GLY A 32 10.22 -95.77 13.65
CA GLY A 32 8.99 -96.47 14.03
C GLY A 32 8.01 -96.77 12.88
N VAL A 33 8.34 -96.41 11.65
CA VAL A 33 7.71 -96.77 10.38
C VAL A 33 8.62 -97.79 9.67
N GLY A 34 8.04 -98.81 9.04
CA GLY A 34 8.84 -99.86 8.41
C GLY A 34 9.09 -99.59 6.93
N ASP A 35 10.27 -99.95 6.39
CA ASP A 35 10.83 -99.56 5.08
C ASP A 35 9.89 -99.67 3.85
N GLY A 36 8.82 -100.49 3.96
CA GLY A 36 7.86 -100.75 2.89
C GLY A 36 6.62 -99.85 2.90
N ASP A 37 6.37 -99.16 4.01
CA ASP A 37 5.31 -98.16 4.20
C ASP A 37 5.92 -96.76 4.50
N ASP A 38 7.26 -96.65 4.43
CA ASP A 38 8.07 -95.46 4.74
C ASP A 38 8.45 -94.66 3.47
N ASN A 39 8.22 -93.35 3.47
CA ASN A 39 8.57 -92.43 2.39
C ASN A 39 10.03 -91.92 2.43
N CYS A 40 10.73 -92.05 3.57
CA CYS A 40 12.16 -91.82 3.72
C CYS A 40 12.91 -92.97 4.41
N PRO A 41 13.06 -94.18 3.80
CA PRO A 41 13.62 -95.41 4.43
C PRO A 41 15.08 -95.41 4.90
N LYS A 42 15.68 -94.24 5.15
CA LYS A 42 17.07 -93.99 5.57
C LYS A 42 17.27 -92.64 6.29
N THR A 43 16.20 -91.86 6.49
CA THR A 43 16.25 -90.59 7.19
C THR A 43 15.06 -90.50 8.15
N PRO A 44 15.27 -90.65 9.48
CA PRO A 44 14.18 -90.82 10.43
C PRO A 44 13.15 -89.68 10.39
N ASN A 45 11.91 -89.98 9.99
CA ASN A 45 10.82 -89.01 9.88
C ASN A 45 9.47 -89.56 10.39
N PRO A 46 9.30 -89.81 11.71
CA PRO A 46 8.21 -90.65 12.28
C PRO A 46 6.77 -90.18 12.04
N LYS A 47 6.60 -89.02 11.41
CA LYS A 47 5.31 -88.44 11.04
C LYS A 47 4.93 -88.73 9.58
N GLN A 48 5.90 -89.03 8.72
CA GLN A 48 5.71 -89.26 7.28
C GLN A 48 5.03 -88.04 6.63
N GLU A 49 5.64 -86.87 6.84
CA GLU A 49 5.28 -85.65 6.12
C GLU A 49 5.77 -85.81 4.66
N ASP A 50 4.94 -85.33 3.72
CA ASP A 50 4.96 -85.52 2.25
C ASP A 50 4.10 -84.38 1.70
N GLN A 51 4.70 -83.18 1.64
CA GLN A 51 3.97 -81.93 1.47
C GLN A 51 3.45 -81.73 0.03
N ASP A 52 4.21 -82.12 -0.99
CA ASP A 52 3.79 -82.07 -2.41
C ASP A 52 2.96 -83.30 -2.88
N GLY A 53 3.13 -84.47 -2.25
CA GLY A 53 2.44 -85.71 -2.58
C GLY A 53 3.11 -86.56 -3.69
N ASP A 54 4.39 -86.33 -4.00
CA ASP A 54 5.23 -87.13 -4.91
C ASP A 54 5.42 -88.57 -4.40
N GLY A 55 5.51 -88.74 -3.08
CA GLY A 55 5.74 -90.00 -2.39
C GLY A 55 7.18 -90.25 -1.94
N LEU A 56 8.07 -89.28 -2.11
CA LEU A 56 9.16 -89.00 -1.17
C LEU A 56 8.57 -88.34 0.11
N GLY A 57 9.42 -88.03 1.08
CA GLY A 57 8.98 -87.30 2.29
C GLY A 57 9.92 -86.16 2.60
N ASP A 58 9.42 -85.15 3.30
CA ASP A 58 10.12 -83.87 3.54
C ASP A 58 11.52 -84.02 4.19
N ALA A 59 11.80 -85.16 4.83
CA ALA A 59 13.11 -85.45 5.42
C ALA A 59 14.17 -85.93 4.41
N CYS A 60 13.76 -86.29 3.19
CA CYS A 60 14.62 -86.86 2.15
C CYS A 60 14.29 -86.39 0.73
N ASP A 61 13.25 -85.58 0.55
CA ASP A 61 13.05 -84.75 -0.64
C ASP A 61 14.12 -83.64 -0.69
N PRO A 62 14.51 -83.19 -1.89
CA PRO A 62 15.22 -81.91 -2.09
C PRO A 62 14.34 -80.74 -2.58
N ASP A 63 13.02 -80.91 -2.68
CA ASP A 63 12.02 -79.95 -3.21
C ASP A 63 10.66 -80.21 -2.51
N ASP A 64 10.59 -79.95 -1.20
CA ASP A 64 9.49 -80.38 -0.28
C ASP A 64 8.06 -80.05 -0.78
N ASP A 65 7.84 -78.94 -1.50
CA ASP A 65 6.53 -78.51 -1.99
C ASP A 65 6.31 -78.62 -3.52
N GLY A 66 7.32 -79.07 -4.25
CA GLY A 66 7.27 -79.36 -5.68
C GLY A 66 7.22 -78.13 -6.60
N ASP A 67 7.72 -76.96 -6.18
CA ASP A 67 7.72 -75.72 -6.97
C ASP A 67 8.90 -75.56 -7.94
N PHE A 68 9.85 -76.49 -7.93
CA PHE A 68 11.10 -76.50 -8.69
C PHE A 68 12.25 -75.64 -8.10
N VAL A 69 12.10 -75.11 -6.88
CA VAL A 69 13.13 -74.43 -6.09
C VAL A 69 13.52 -75.32 -4.90
N ALA A 70 14.73 -75.89 -4.96
CA ALA A 70 15.20 -76.77 -3.90
C ALA A 70 15.34 -76.05 -2.55
N ASP A 71 14.81 -76.62 -1.46
CA ASP A 71 14.61 -76.07 -0.10
C ASP A 71 15.80 -75.25 0.44
N THR A 72 17.02 -75.66 0.11
CA THR A 72 18.26 -74.91 0.46
C THR A 72 18.37 -73.48 -0.11
N LYS A 73 17.42 -73.06 -0.93
CA LYS A 73 17.31 -71.73 -1.57
C LYS A 73 15.88 -71.21 -1.62
N ASP A 74 14.93 -71.99 -1.13
CA ASP A 74 13.53 -71.66 -1.17
C ASP A 74 13.22 -70.77 0.03
N ASN A 75 12.64 -69.60 -0.20
CA ASN A 75 12.17 -68.72 0.87
C ASN A 75 10.87 -69.23 1.52
N CYS A 76 10.22 -70.25 0.96
CA CYS A 76 8.94 -70.77 1.43
C CYS A 76 8.76 -72.30 1.57
N VAL A 77 9.78 -73.13 1.32
CA VAL A 77 9.96 -74.59 1.56
C VAL A 77 8.74 -75.53 1.51
N GLY A 78 7.67 -75.25 2.25
CA GLY A 78 6.42 -76.00 2.26
C GLY A 78 5.24 -75.28 1.55
N LYS A 79 5.47 -74.27 0.71
CA LYS A 79 4.45 -73.35 0.19
C LYS A 79 4.71 -72.86 -1.24
N PHE A 80 4.51 -73.76 -2.21
CA PHE A 80 4.68 -73.58 -3.65
C PHE A 80 4.64 -72.12 -4.16
N ASN A 81 5.81 -71.55 -4.47
CA ASN A 81 5.98 -70.17 -4.89
C ASN A 81 7.14 -70.01 -5.91
N PRO A 82 6.99 -70.55 -7.14
CA PRO A 82 8.10 -70.77 -8.09
C PRO A 82 8.77 -69.50 -8.65
N PHE A 83 8.28 -68.33 -8.25
CA PHE A 83 8.85 -67.02 -8.58
C PHE A 83 9.67 -66.41 -7.44
N GLN A 84 9.56 -66.95 -6.22
CA GLN A 84 10.31 -66.53 -5.03
C GLN A 84 10.15 -65.02 -4.80
N GLU A 85 8.89 -64.59 -4.82
CA GLU A 85 8.47 -63.25 -4.42
C GLU A 85 8.70 -63.13 -2.89
N ASP A 86 9.23 -61.97 -2.49
CA ASP A 86 9.87 -61.63 -1.21
C ASP A 86 9.92 -60.09 -1.18
N LEU A 87 8.80 -59.47 -0.83
CA LEU A 87 8.57 -58.04 -1.09
C LEU A 87 9.34 -57.12 -0.12
N ASP A 88 9.56 -57.52 1.13
CA ASP A 88 10.31 -56.74 2.13
C ASP A 88 11.81 -57.11 2.28
N GLU A 89 12.25 -58.19 1.62
CA GLU A 89 13.60 -58.79 1.68
C GLU A 89 13.99 -59.36 3.08
N ASP A 90 13.03 -59.75 3.93
CA ASP A 90 13.23 -60.49 5.20
C ASP A 90 13.87 -61.88 4.99
N GLY A 91 13.46 -62.56 3.91
CA GLY A 91 13.91 -63.90 3.53
C GLY A 91 12.93 -65.04 3.81
N ALA A 92 11.75 -64.75 4.38
CA ALA A 92 10.52 -65.47 4.05
C ALA A 92 9.94 -64.89 2.75
N GLY A 93 9.15 -65.68 2.00
CA GLY A 93 8.47 -65.20 0.79
C GLY A 93 6.99 -64.94 1.00
N ASP A 94 6.39 -64.13 0.13
CA ASP A 94 4.97 -63.71 0.18
C ASP A 94 3.95 -64.88 0.24
N ALA A 95 4.37 -66.10 -0.11
CA ALA A 95 3.53 -67.29 -0.02
C ALA A 95 3.47 -67.94 1.39
N CYS A 96 4.36 -67.53 2.28
CA CYS A 96 4.57 -68.12 3.60
C CYS A 96 4.90 -67.10 4.72
N ASP A 97 5.06 -65.81 4.40
CA ASP A 97 4.99 -64.75 5.39
C ASP A 97 3.55 -64.60 5.95
N ASP A 98 3.43 -63.84 7.04
CA ASP A 98 2.18 -63.30 7.58
C ASP A 98 2.11 -61.75 7.39
N ASP A 99 3.18 -61.07 6.91
CA ASP A 99 3.38 -59.60 6.84
C ASP A 99 4.21 -59.17 5.60
N ASP A 100 3.72 -59.47 4.38
CA ASP A 100 4.46 -59.47 3.09
C ASP A 100 5.34 -58.22 2.80
N ASP A 101 4.95 -57.01 3.25
CA ASP A 101 5.68 -55.77 2.97
C ASP A 101 6.48 -55.18 4.16
N GLY A 102 6.50 -55.91 5.29
CA GLY A 102 7.33 -55.60 6.45
C GLY A 102 6.93 -54.34 7.24
N ASP A 103 5.73 -53.78 7.03
CA ASP A 103 5.27 -52.58 7.73
C ASP A 103 4.90 -52.82 9.21
N GLY A 104 4.61 -54.08 9.58
CA GLY A 104 4.20 -54.52 10.91
C GLY A 104 2.70 -54.79 11.09
N VAL A 105 1.88 -54.85 10.04
CA VAL A 105 0.41 -54.96 10.11
C VAL A 105 -0.16 -56.34 9.75
N ALA A 106 0.55 -57.26 9.14
CA ALA A 106 0.09 -58.61 8.77
C ALA A 106 -1.17 -58.69 7.88
N ASP A 107 -0.98 -59.17 6.65
CA ASP A 107 -1.82 -59.06 5.43
C ASP A 107 -3.32 -59.20 5.68
N GLY A 108 -3.70 -60.17 6.51
CA GLY A 108 -5.11 -60.45 6.85
C GLY A 108 -5.85 -59.31 7.59
N LYS A 109 -5.17 -58.21 7.92
CA LYS A 109 -5.74 -56.95 8.43
C LYS A 109 -5.26 -55.71 7.69
N ASP A 110 -4.33 -55.89 6.77
CA ASP A 110 -3.71 -54.82 6.03
C ASP A 110 -4.64 -54.35 4.89
N ASN A 111 -4.77 -53.04 4.73
CA ASN A 111 -5.51 -52.42 3.64
C ASN A 111 -4.64 -52.18 2.38
N CYS A 112 -3.33 -52.33 2.47
CA CYS A 112 -2.35 -52.38 1.38
C CYS A 112 -1.30 -53.48 1.57
N PRO A 113 -1.66 -54.79 1.54
CA PRO A 113 -0.75 -55.91 1.86
C PRO A 113 0.45 -56.15 0.94
N GLN A 114 0.81 -55.17 0.11
CA GLN A 114 1.84 -55.23 -0.92
C GLN A 114 2.52 -53.84 -1.08
N ALA A 115 2.35 -52.94 -0.10
CA ALA A 115 2.82 -51.55 -0.15
C ALA A 115 2.82 -50.93 1.27
N ALA A 116 3.97 -51.04 1.94
CA ALA A 116 4.15 -50.75 3.35
C ALA A 116 3.56 -49.41 3.82
N ASN A 117 2.52 -49.44 4.65
CA ASN A 117 1.72 -48.26 4.99
C ASN A 117 1.28 -48.18 6.47
N ALA A 118 2.09 -48.68 7.42
CA ALA A 118 1.84 -49.00 8.84
C ALA A 118 0.90 -48.10 9.70
N GLY A 119 0.60 -46.88 9.24
CA GLY A 119 -0.50 -46.06 9.75
C GLY A 119 -1.90 -46.57 9.38
N GLN A 120 -2.05 -47.42 8.35
CA GLN A 120 -3.32 -47.97 7.85
C GLN A 120 -4.35 -46.87 7.58
N SER A 121 -3.90 -45.83 6.86
CA SER A 121 -4.77 -44.75 6.41
C SER A 121 -5.73 -45.28 5.33
N ASP A 122 -6.98 -44.85 5.43
CA ASP A 122 -8.12 -45.25 4.59
C ASP A 122 -9.11 -44.08 4.64
N LEU A 123 -8.89 -43.09 3.78
CA LEU A 123 -9.54 -41.79 3.81
C LEU A 123 -11.01 -41.87 3.36
N ASP A 124 -11.33 -42.62 2.31
CA ASP A 124 -12.70 -42.78 1.78
C ASP A 124 -13.52 -43.88 2.52
N LYS A 125 -12.87 -44.90 3.09
CA LYS A 125 -13.44 -46.13 3.71
C LYS A 125 -14.00 -47.17 2.73
N ASP A 126 -13.41 -47.28 1.53
CA ASP A 126 -13.56 -48.41 0.60
C ASP A 126 -12.92 -49.70 1.15
N GLY A 127 -11.81 -49.56 1.89
CA GLY A 127 -11.08 -50.65 2.54
C GLY A 127 -9.78 -51.08 1.84
N LYS A 128 -9.37 -50.40 0.77
CA LYS A 128 -7.95 -50.23 0.40
C LYS A 128 -7.35 -49.07 1.21
N GLY A 129 -6.03 -49.00 1.31
CA GLY A 129 -5.36 -47.89 1.98
C GLY A 129 -4.85 -46.81 1.03
N ASP A 130 -4.70 -45.59 1.53
CA ASP A 130 -4.32 -44.41 0.75
C ASP A 130 -3.04 -44.61 -0.11
N GLU A 131 -2.10 -45.45 0.36
CA GLU A 131 -0.83 -45.77 -0.32
C GLU A 131 -1.02 -46.64 -1.58
N CYS A 132 -2.07 -47.47 -1.64
CA CYS A 132 -2.33 -48.42 -2.72
C CYS A 132 -3.68 -48.24 -3.42
N ASP A 133 -4.49 -47.26 -2.99
CA ASP A 133 -5.71 -46.90 -3.69
C ASP A 133 -5.41 -45.99 -4.89
N PRO A 134 -5.88 -46.30 -6.12
CA PRO A 134 -5.80 -45.38 -7.25
C PRO A 134 -6.66 -44.11 -7.14
N ASP A 135 -7.57 -44.02 -6.17
CA ASP A 135 -8.53 -42.93 -5.90
C ASP A 135 -8.71 -42.86 -4.37
N ALA A 136 -7.75 -42.24 -3.68
CA ALA A 136 -7.55 -42.43 -2.23
C ALA A 136 -8.57 -41.69 -1.36
N ASP A 137 -9.19 -40.62 -1.85
CA ASP A 137 -10.24 -39.90 -1.13
C ASP A 137 -11.68 -40.21 -1.61
N GLY A 138 -11.80 -40.91 -2.75
CA GLY A 138 -13.04 -41.49 -3.24
C GLY A 138 -14.00 -40.49 -3.89
N ASP A 139 -13.52 -39.32 -4.33
CA ASP A 139 -14.37 -38.37 -5.06
C ASP A 139 -14.61 -38.74 -6.54
N GLY A 140 -13.75 -39.60 -7.09
CA GLY A 140 -13.87 -40.17 -8.43
C GLY A 140 -12.81 -39.69 -9.43
N ASP A 141 -11.86 -38.85 -9.03
CA ASP A 141 -10.67 -38.51 -9.82
C ASP A 141 -9.46 -39.37 -9.40
N PRO A 142 -8.72 -40.01 -10.33
CA PRO A 142 -7.57 -40.82 -9.94
C PRO A 142 -6.41 -39.97 -9.42
N ASN A 143 -5.68 -40.43 -8.40
CA ASN A 143 -4.55 -39.74 -7.76
C ASN A 143 -3.46 -39.22 -8.72
N ALA A 144 -3.38 -39.76 -9.94
CA ALA A 144 -2.42 -39.37 -10.98
C ALA A 144 -2.89 -38.20 -11.86
N LEU A 145 -4.14 -37.78 -11.73
CA LEU A 145 -4.76 -36.63 -12.40
C LEU A 145 -5.22 -35.58 -11.39
N ASP A 146 -5.66 -36.02 -10.23
CA ASP A 146 -6.05 -35.16 -9.12
C ASP A 146 -4.91 -34.22 -8.67
N CYS A 147 -5.27 -32.96 -8.44
CA CYS A 147 -4.40 -31.91 -7.95
C CYS A 147 -4.22 -31.95 -6.42
N ALA A 148 -5.12 -32.62 -5.67
CA ALA A 148 -5.00 -32.86 -4.24
C ALA A 148 -5.48 -34.27 -3.82
N PRO A 149 -4.72 -35.36 -4.13
CA PRO A 149 -5.06 -36.80 -3.92
C PRO A 149 -5.50 -37.32 -2.54
N LEU A 150 -5.75 -36.44 -1.57
CA LEU A 150 -6.16 -36.73 -0.20
C LEU A 150 -7.16 -35.68 0.33
N ASP A 151 -7.87 -34.94 -0.53
CA ASP A 151 -8.91 -33.98 -0.16
C ASP A 151 -10.13 -34.06 -1.12
N PRO A 152 -11.20 -34.80 -0.74
CA PRO A 152 -12.34 -35.13 -1.62
C PRO A 152 -13.30 -33.95 -1.88
N ALA A 153 -12.78 -32.73 -1.69
CA ALA A 153 -13.38 -31.48 -2.12
C ALA A 153 -12.76 -30.94 -3.42
N ALA A 154 -11.60 -31.46 -3.83
CA ALA A 154 -10.77 -30.94 -4.91
C ALA A 154 -10.64 -31.96 -6.05
N PHE A 155 -11.35 -31.75 -7.17
CA PHE A 155 -11.39 -32.67 -8.31
C PHE A 155 -11.82 -31.97 -9.60
N HIS A 156 -11.55 -32.56 -10.77
CA HIS A 156 -11.88 -31.96 -12.06
C HIS A 156 -13.37 -31.60 -12.19
N GLY A 157 -13.65 -30.29 -12.20
CA GLY A 157 -15.01 -29.77 -12.27
C GLY A 157 -15.80 -29.83 -10.96
N ALA A 158 -15.10 -29.80 -9.82
CA ALA A 158 -15.64 -29.36 -8.54
C ALA A 158 -16.11 -27.90 -8.61
N LYS A 159 -16.10 -27.19 -7.49
CA LYS A 159 -16.41 -25.76 -7.51
C LYS A 159 -15.53 -25.03 -6.52
N GLU A 160 -14.54 -24.36 -7.09
CA GLU A 160 -13.75 -23.26 -6.54
C GLU A 160 -14.40 -22.56 -5.34
N VAL A 161 -13.64 -22.48 -4.26
CA VAL A 161 -13.91 -21.87 -2.97
C VAL A 161 -12.73 -20.96 -2.64
N CYS A 162 -12.98 -19.81 -2.01
CA CYS A 162 -11.89 -18.94 -1.54
C CYS A 162 -11.15 -19.56 -0.33
N ASN A 163 -10.27 -20.52 -0.58
CA ASN A 163 -9.48 -21.27 0.40
C ASN A 163 -7.97 -21.24 0.11
N GLY A 164 -7.54 -20.78 -1.08
CA GLY A 164 -6.15 -20.79 -1.52
C GLY A 164 -5.68 -22.12 -2.12
N ALA A 165 -6.59 -23.01 -2.48
CA ALA A 165 -6.35 -24.22 -3.26
C ALA A 165 -6.91 -24.07 -4.68
N ASP A 166 -6.51 -24.99 -5.55
CA ASP A 166 -7.15 -25.25 -6.85
C ASP A 166 -8.14 -26.38 -6.56
N ASP A 167 -9.42 -26.05 -6.37
CA ASP A 167 -10.44 -27.05 -6.02
C ASP A 167 -10.97 -27.75 -7.28
N ASP A 168 -10.97 -27.12 -8.46
CA ASP A 168 -11.49 -27.74 -9.69
C ASP A 168 -10.44 -28.30 -10.67
N CYS A 169 -9.18 -28.31 -10.23
CA CYS A 169 -7.98 -28.84 -10.88
C CYS A 169 -7.71 -28.28 -12.29
N ASP A 170 -8.09 -27.02 -12.57
CA ASP A 170 -7.88 -26.38 -13.87
C ASP A 170 -6.52 -25.66 -14.00
N GLY A 171 -5.77 -25.55 -12.90
CA GLY A 171 -4.50 -24.83 -12.79
C GLY A 171 -4.62 -23.39 -12.27
N GLN A 172 -5.82 -22.94 -11.87
CA GLN A 172 -6.09 -21.63 -11.30
C GLN A 172 -6.60 -21.73 -9.86
N VAL A 173 -5.92 -21.06 -8.94
CA VAL A 173 -6.33 -20.96 -7.52
C VAL A 173 -7.27 -19.76 -7.34
N ASP A 174 -8.38 -19.94 -6.59
CA ASP A 174 -9.27 -18.88 -6.10
C ASP A 174 -9.90 -18.02 -7.25
N GLU A 175 -10.34 -18.63 -8.36
CA GLU A 175 -10.68 -17.89 -9.59
C GLU A 175 -11.95 -16.98 -9.52
N THR A 176 -12.19 -16.18 -10.56
CA THR A 176 -13.21 -15.10 -10.53
C THR A 176 -14.64 -15.64 -10.48
N GLY A 177 -15.18 -15.73 -9.27
CA GLY A 177 -16.51 -16.31 -9.00
C GLY A 177 -16.49 -17.43 -7.96
N ALA A 178 -15.30 -17.79 -7.46
CA ALA A 178 -15.09 -18.77 -6.40
C ALA A 178 -16.01 -18.57 -5.19
N GLN A 179 -16.42 -19.66 -4.55
CA GLN A 179 -17.39 -19.67 -3.48
C GLN A 179 -16.85 -18.96 -2.23
N GLY A 180 -17.56 -17.93 -1.79
CA GLY A 180 -17.13 -17.10 -0.66
C GLY A 180 -16.43 -15.81 -1.08
N CYS A 181 -16.24 -15.59 -2.39
CA CYS A 181 -15.73 -14.35 -2.95
C CYS A 181 -16.49 -13.11 -2.44
N LYS A 182 -15.76 -12.01 -2.32
CA LYS A 182 -16.32 -10.70 -1.96
C LYS A 182 -16.53 -9.88 -3.22
N SER A 183 -17.50 -8.97 -3.19
CA SER A 183 -17.65 -7.97 -4.25
C SER A 183 -16.55 -6.91 -4.11
N TRP A 184 -15.64 -6.89 -5.07
CA TRP A 184 -14.63 -5.84 -5.24
C TRP A 184 -15.03 -4.95 -6.41
N TYR A 185 -14.85 -3.66 -6.26
CA TYR A 185 -15.20 -2.64 -7.24
C TYR A 185 -13.93 -2.11 -7.90
N LEU A 186 -14.04 -1.74 -9.17
CA LEU A 186 -12.99 -1.01 -9.87
C LEU A 186 -12.71 0.27 -9.09
N ASP A 187 -11.44 0.58 -8.86
CA ASP A 187 -10.96 1.66 -7.99
C ASP A 187 -9.66 2.20 -8.62
N ALA A 188 -9.81 3.06 -9.63
CA ALA A 188 -8.68 3.46 -10.48
C ALA A 188 -7.89 4.67 -9.97
N ASP A 189 -8.29 5.29 -8.86
CA ASP A 189 -7.54 6.33 -8.14
C ASP A 189 -7.10 5.96 -6.71
N ALA A 190 -7.50 4.78 -6.22
CA ALA A 190 -7.09 4.18 -4.95
C ALA A 190 -7.56 4.93 -3.70
N ASP A 191 -8.75 5.53 -3.71
CA ASP A 191 -9.35 6.17 -2.53
C ASP A 191 -10.17 5.21 -1.64
N GLY A 192 -10.46 4.01 -2.14
CA GLY A 192 -11.15 2.93 -1.41
C GLY A 192 -12.66 2.85 -1.64
N PHE A 193 -13.23 3.78 -2.40
CA PHE A 193 -14.52 3.64 -3.06
C PHE A 193 -14.31 3.23 -4.53
N GLY A 194 -15.34 2.63 -5.12
CA GLY A 194 -15.23 2.15 -6.50
C GLY A 194 -16.51 2.22 -7.32
N ALA A 195 -16.33 2.18 -8.64
CA ALA A 195 -17.34 2.34 -9.65
C ALA A 195 -18.52 1.37 -9.46
N SER A 196 -19.66 1.93 -9.09
CA SER A 196 -20.87 1.22 -8.62
C SER A 196 -21.56 0.24 -9.60
N LYS A 197 -21.04 -0.02 -10.80
CA LYS A 197 -21.76 -0.69 -11.90
C LYS A 197 -21.27 -2.07 -12.32
N ALA A 198 -20.09 -2.51 -11.89
CA ALA A 198 -19.57 -3.83 -12.26
C ALA A 198 -18.55 -4.36 -11.23
N PRO A 199 -18.98 -4.75 -10.03
CA PRO A 199 -18.10 -5.47 -9.13
C PRO A 199 -17.71 -6.83 -9.72
N LEU A 200 -16.45 -7.20 -9.57
CA LEU A 200 -16.02 -8.60 -9.69
C LEU A 200 -16.23 -9.30 -8.35
N CYS A 201 -16.39 -10.62 -8.39
CA CYS A 201 -16.40 -11.43 -7.19
C CYS A 201 -15.06 -12.14 -7.08
N LEU A 202 -14.20 -11.67 -6.17
CA LEU A 202 -12.82 -12.11 -6.02
C LEU A 202 -12.54 -12.50 -4.55
N CYS A 203 -11.61 -13.42 -4.34
CA CYS A 203 -11.16 -13.83 -3.00
C CYS A 203 -10.25 -12.77 -2.35
N ALA A 204 -9.40 -12.14 -3.16
CA ALA A 204 -8.47 -11.06 -2.83
C ALA A 204 -8.69 -9.83 -3.76
N PRO A 205 -8.14 -8.65 -3.45
CA PRO A 205 -8.14 -7.54 -4.41
C PRO A 205 -7.25 -7.89 -5.62
N ASP A 206 -7.72 -7.56 -6.82
CA ASP A 206 -6.96 -7.62 -8.07
C ASP A 206 -6.45 -6.22 -8.46
N PHE A 207 -5.48 -6.14 -9.38
CA PHE A 207 -4.71 -4.94 -9.76
C PHE A 207 -5.53 -3.66 -10.02
N GLN A 208 -6.81 -3.78 -10.42
CA GLN A 208 -7.71 -2.63 -10.60
C GLN A 208 -8.96 -2.67 -9.71
N TYR A 209 -9.17 -3.76 -8.96
CA TYR A 209 -10.38 -4.04 -8.18
C TYR A 209 -10.05 -4.05 -6.68
N THR A 210 -9.72 -2.88 -6.14
CA THR A 210 -9.23 -2.70 -4.76
C THR A 210 -10.27 -2.18 -3.77
N ALA A 211 -11.36 -1.54 -4.24
CA ALA A 211 -12.40 -1.03 -3.35
C ALA A 211 -13.39 -2.13 -2.91
N THR A 212 -13.77 -2.09 -1.63
CA THR A 212 -14.89 -2.91 -1.09
C THR A 212 -16.18 -2.11 -0.93
N GLN A 213 -16.12 -0.80 -1.11
CA GLN A 213 -17.27 0.10 -1.04
C GLN A 213 -17.67 0.58 -2.44
N ALA A 214 -18.93 0.37 -2.80
CA ALA A 214 -19.50 0.99 -3.99
C ALA A 214 -19.93 2.42 -3.70
N GLY A 215 -19.87 3.27 -4.73
CA GLY A 215 -20.53 4.58 -4.67
C GLY A 215 -19.83 5.67 -5.45
N ASP A 216 -18.61 5.39 -5.90
CA ASP A 216 -17.84 6.34 -6.68
C ASP A 216 -18.57 6.78 -7.95
N CYS A 217 -18.49 8.09 -8.22
CA CYS A 217 -19.12 8.76 -9.35
C CYS A 217 -18.12 9.40 -10.35
N ASP A 218 -16.82 9.47 -10.02
CA ASP A 218 -15.71 9.93 -10.89
C ASP A 218 -14.38 9.27 -10.50
N ASP A 219 -14.33 7.93 -10.65
CA ASP A 219 -13.31 6.88 -10.32
C ASP A 219 -11.84 7.14 -10.77
N ALA A 220 -11.50 8.38 -11.08
CA ALA A 220 -10.20 8.87 -11.52
C ALA A 220 -9.81 10.21 -10.84
N ASP A 221 -10.55 10.64 -9.82
CA ASP A 221 -10.32 11.84 -9.00
C ASP A 221 -10.63 11.50 -7.52
N PRO A 222 -9.59 11.21 -6.69
CA PRO A 222 -9.71 10.66 -5.33
C PRO A 222 -10.21 11.69 -4.28
N GLN A 223 -11.00 12.65 -4.75
CA GLN A 223 -11.71 13.65 -3.97
C GLN A 223 -13.23 13.63 -4.27
N VAL A 224 -13.70 12.72 -5.12
CA VAL A 224 -15.07 12.66 -5.70
C VAL A 224 -15.71 11.30 -5.41
N ASN A 225 -15.95 11.05 -4.13
CA ASN A 225 -16.39 9.76 -3.59
C ASN A 225 -17.44 9.99 -2.48
N PRO A 226 -18.15 8.97 -1.97
CA PRO A 226 -19.16 9.11 -0.91
C PRO A 226 -18.74 9.83 0.40
N ASP A 227 -17.45 9.86 0.74
CA ASP A 227 -16.90 10.59 1.90
C ASP A 227 -16.30 11.97 1.51
N GLY A 228 -16.38 12.34 0.23
CA GLY A 228 -15.88 13.58 -0.32
C GLY A 228 -16.51 14.83 0.29
N VAL A 229 -15.73 15.91 0.33
CA VAL A 229 -16.19 17.21 0.87
C VAL A 229 -16.56 18.12 -0.29
N GLU A 230 -17.86 18.36 -0.44
CA GLU A 230 -18.46 19.33 -1.36
C GLU A 230 -17.72 20.66 -1.41
N LYS A 231 -17.21 21.02 -2.58
CA LYS A 231 -16.61 22.31 -2.92
C LYS A 231 -17.49 23.06 -3.90
N CYS A 232 -17.31 24.38 -4.00
CA CYS A 232 -17.93 25.17 -5.06
C CYS A 232 -17.17 25.01 -6.40
N ASN A 233 -17.18 23.81 -6.99
CA ASN A 233 -16.45 23.46 -8.21
C ASN A 233 -17.37 22.99 -9.37
N GLY A 234 -18.65 22.74 -9.12
CA GLY A 234 -19.62 22.22 -10.08
C GLY A 234 -19.60 20.69 -10.25
N LYS A 235 -18.93 19.95 -9.34
CA LYS A 235 -18.98 18.49 -9.22
C LYS A 235 -19.96 18.09 -8.09
N ASP A 236 -20.27 16.80 -8.06
CA ASP A 236 -20.96 16.11 -6.97
C ASP A 236 -19.84 15.41 -6.18
N ASP A 237 -19.03 16.17 -5.43
CA ASP A 237 -17.80 15.68 -4.79
C ASP A 237 -18.11 14.59 -3.75
N ASN A 238 -19.30 14.57 -3.16
CA ASN A 238 -19.73 13.55 -2.19
C ASN A 238 -20.62 12.44 -2.79
N CYS A 239 -20.83 12.45 -4.12
CA CYS A 239 -21.69 11.52 -4.86
C CYS A 239 -23.13 11.34 -4.30
N ASP A 240 -23.69 12.32 -3.56
CA ASP A 240 -25.05 12.24 -2.99
C ASP A 240 -26.17 12.72 -3.96
N ALA A 241 -25.78 13.14 -5.16
CA ALA A 241 -26.58 13.75 -6.22
C ALA A 241 -27.01 15.20 -5.96
N VAL A 242 -26.33 15.92 -5.06
CA VAL A 242 -26.52 17.35 -4.79
C VAL A 242 -25.20 18.11 -5.03
N ILE A 243 -24.98 18.51 -6.27
CA ILE A 243 -23.89 19.43 -6.69
C ILE A 243 -23.96 20.77 -5.94
N ASP A 244 -22.83 21.23 -5.38
CA ASP A 244 -22.61 22.57 -4.81
C ASP A 244 -23.71 23.03 -3.81
N PRO A 245 -23.99 22.30 -2.71
CA PRO A 245 -25.00 22.69 -1.73
C PRO A 245 -24.63 23.97 -0.94
N ALA A 246 -25.55 24.41 -0.07
CA ALA A 246 -25.24 25.51 0.83
C ALA A 246 -24.17 25.07 1.84
N PHE A 247 -23.21 25.97 2.12
CA PHE A 247 -22.05 25.76 2.99
C PHE A 247 -20.93 24.85 2.45
N SER A 248 -20.92 24.49 1.16
CA SER A 248 -19.77 23.84 0.50
C SER A 248 -18.47 24.64 0.61
N GLN A 249 -17.34 23.94 0.61
CA GLN A 249 -16.02 24.55 0.74
C GLN A 249 -15.74 25.56 -0.40
N GLY A 250 -15.32 26.78 -0.03
CA GLY A 250 -15.11 27.88 -0.97
C GLY A 250 -16.36 28.72 -1.27
N CYS A 251 -17.50 28.46 -0.60
CA CYS A 251 -18.70 29.28 -0.70
C CYS A 251 -18.46 30.74 -0.31
N LEU A 252 -19.22 31.65 -0.93
CA LEU A 252 -19.22 33.07 -0.62
C LEU A 252 -20.44 33.43 0.24
N ALA A 253 -20.28 34.42 1.12
CA ALA A 253 -21.39 34.97 1.88
C ALA A 253 -22.29 35.80 0.95
N TYR A 254 -23.48 35.27 0.66
CA TYR A 254 -24.56 36.00 0.01
C TYR A 254 -25.58 36.43 1.07
N TYR A 255 -25.80 37.74 1.17
CA TYR A 255 -26.74 38.36 2.10
C TYR A 255 -28.12 38.45 1.46
N LEU A 256 -29.17 38.36 2.28
CA LEU A 256 -30.52 38.68 1.88
C LEU A 256 -30.56 40.15 1.44
N ASP A 257 -31.02 40.38 0.22
CA ASP A 257 -31.22 41.70 -0.40
C ASP A 257 -32.67 41.72 -0.90
N ALA A 258 -33.55 42.33 -0.11
CA ALA A 258 -34.99 42.27 -0.27
C ALA A 258 -35.60 43.52 -0.93
N ASP A 259 -34.85 44.62 -1.05
CA ASP A 259 -35.24 45.83 -1.79
C ASP A 259 -34.46 46.07 -3.10
N GLY A 260 -33.30 45.43 -3.28
CA GLY A 260 -32.53 45.38 -4.53
C GLY A 260 -31.43 46.43 -4.67
N ASP A 261 -30.93 47.03 -3.57
CA ASP A 261 -29.89 48.07 -3.64
C ASP A 261 -28.45 47.55 -3.77
N GLY A 262 -28.23 46.26 -3.48
CA GLY A 262 -26.95 45.57 -3.61
C GLY A 262 -26.10 45.48 -2.33
N PHE A 263 -26.58 46.05 -1.21
CA PHE A 263 -26.23 45.62 0.13
C PHE A 263 -27.29 44.63 0.64
N GLY A 264 -27.04 43.99 1.77
CA GLY A 264 -27.99 43.07 2.37
C GLY A 264 -27.85 42.95 3.88
N ALA A 265 -28.89 42.40 4.51
CA ALA A 265 -29.02 42.35 5.95
C ALA A 265 -27.86 41.58 6.60
N SER A 266 -27.02 42.27 7.38
CA SER A 266 -25.75 41.75 7.93
C SER A 266 -25.84 40.43 8.71
N LYS A 267 -27.04 40.06 9.19
CA LYS A 267 -27.30 38.87 10.01
C LYS A 267 -28.13 37.80 9.31
N ASP A 268 -28.62 38.06 8.09
CA ASP A 268 -29.36 37.09 7.27
C ASP A 268 -28.55 36.82 6.00
N TYR A 269 -27.55 35.94 6.13
CA TYR A 269 -26.69 35.52 5.04
C TYR A 269 -26.65 34.00 4.93
N LYS A 270 -26.34 33.52 3.74
CA LYS A 270 -26.05 32.11 3.46
C LYS A 270 -24.70 32.01 2.78
N CYS A 271 -23.94 30.97 3.10
CA CYS A 271 -22.75 30.64 2.35
C CYS A 271 -23.19 29.80 1.14
N LEU A 272 -23.03 30.33 -0.06
CA LEU A 272 -23.48 29.71 -1.31
C LEU A 272 -22.39 29.80 -2.38
N CYS A 273 -22.39 28.85 -3.31
CA CYS A 273 -21.50 28.87 -4.49
C CYS A 273 -21.97 29.87 -5.57
N ALA A 274 -23.27 30.21 -5.58
CA ALA A 274 -23.89 31.16 -6.49
C ALA A 274 -25.09 31.88 -5.81
N PRO A 275 -25.50 33.08 -6.27
CA PRO A 275 -26.65 33.78 -5.70
C PRO A 275 -27.94 32.97 -5.88
N ALA A 276 -28.70 32.75 -4.80
CA ALA A 276 -29.87 31.88 -4.79
C ALA A 276 -31.12 32.56 -4.19
N GLY A 277 -32.18 32.66 -4.98
CA GLY A 277 -33.46 33.24 -4.57
C GLY A 277 -33.34 34.73 -4.27
N LYS A 278 -33.36 35.10 -2.99
CA LYS A 278 -33.17 36.49 -2.50
C LYS A 278 -31.79 36.76 -1.92
N TYR A 279 -30.94 35.74 -1.79
CA TYR A 279 -29.57 35.91 -1.31
C TYR A 279 -28.70 36.26 -2.50
N VAL A 280 -28.57 37.57 -2.77
CA VAL A 280 -27.95 38.09 -4.00
C VAL A 280 -26.88 39.16 -3.75
N ALA A 281 -26.93 39.90 -2.64
CA ALA A 281 -25.89 40.85 -2.28
C ALA A 281 -24.63 40.14 -1.76
N THR A 282 -23.45 40.62 -2.17
CA THR A 282 -22.14 40.13 -1.70
C THR A 282 -21.54 41.03 -0.61
N LYS A 283 -22.29 42.05 -0.17
CA LYS A 283 -21.92 42.97 0.90
C LYS A 283 -23.01 42.98 1.95
N GLY A 284 -22.64 42.67 3.18
CA GLY A 284 -23.46 42.99 4.34
C GLY A 284 -23.37 44.48 4.69
N GLY A 285 -24.04 44.87 5.76
CA GLY A 285 -24.00 46.21 6.34
C GLY A 285 -25.35 46.94 6.29
N ASP A 286 -26.34 46.40 5.60
CA ASP A 286 -27.67 46.99 5.55
C ASP A 286 -28.36 46.91 6.93
N CYS A 287 -28.80 48.07 7.42
CA CYS A 287 -29.51 48.27 8.67
C CYS A 287 -31.04 48.34 8.51
N ASN A 288 -31.56 48.41 7.27
CA ASN A 288 -32.99 48.34 6.94
C ASN A 288 -33.22 47.83 5.48
N ASP A 289 -33.03 46.52 5.28
CA ASP A 289 -33.25 45.67 4.07
C ASP A 289 -34.72 45.65 3.54
N MET A 290 -35.42 46.78 3.62
CA MET A 290 -36.74 47.04 3.05
C MET A 290 -36.86 48.47 2.51
N ASP A 291 -35.78 49.25 2.52
CA ASP A 291 -35.72 50.66 2.15
C ASP A 291 -34.37 51.00 1.52
N ALA A 292 -34.26 50.79 0.20
CA ALA A 292 -33.10 51.03 -0.68
C ALA A 292 -32.46 52.45 -0.66
N GLN A 293 -32.85 53.29 0.29
CA GLN A 293 -32.22 54.57 0.63
C GLN A 293 -31.37 54.50 1.91
N VAL A 294 -31.39 53.37 2.63
CA VAL A 294 -30.77 53.15 3.95
C VAL A 294 -29.77 52.00 3.85
N ASN A 295 -28.51 52.29 3.52
CA ASN A 295 -27.46 51.30 3.32
C ASN A 295 -26.04 51.94 3.46
N PRO A 296 -24.97 51.14 3.64
CA PRO A 296 -23.59 51.65 3.75
C PRO A 296 -23.04 52.51 2.61
N GLY A 297 -23.75 52.61 1.47
CA GLY A 297 -23.43 53.49 0.35
C GLY A 297 -24.27 54.76 0.26
N ALA A 298 -25.26 54.94 1.13
CA ALA A 298 -26.14 56.10 1.18
C ALA A 298 -25.43 57.34 1.76
N ALA A 299 -26.14 58.48 1.75
CA ALA A 299 -25.63 59.75 2.24
C ALA A 299 -26.62 60.40 3.19
N GLU A 300 -26.15 60.68 4.41
CA GLU A 300 -26.90 61.31 5.50
C GLU A 300 -27.65 62.59 5.10
N VAL A 301 -28.94 62.66 5.43
CA VAL A 301 -29.78 63.85 5.30
C VAL A 301 -30.62 64.03 6.57
N CYS A 302 -30.75 65.28 7.09
CA CYS A 302 -31.49 65.60 8.33
C CYS A 302 -32.95 65.05 8.29
N ASN A 303 -33.16 63.81 8.72
CA ASN A 303 -34.42 63.08 8.57
C ASN A 303 -34.78 62.21 9.79
N GLY A 304 -33.84 61.99 10.72
CA GLY A 304 -34.02 61.20 11.93
C GLY A 304 -33.77 59.68 11.77
N LYS A 305 -33.16 59.26 10.66
CA LYS A 305 -32.60 57.93 10.43
C LYS A 305 -31.07 58.01 10.46
N ASP A 306 -30.47 56.85 10.63
CA ASP A 306 -29.11 56.53 10.18
C ASP A 306 -29.30 55.98 8.75
N ASP A 307 -29.07 56.81 7.73
CA ASP A 307 -29.26 56.43 6.32
C ASP A 307 -28.03 55.64 5.82
N ASN A 308 -26.83 55.97 6.27
CA ASN A 308 -25.60 55.31 5.83
C ASN A 308 -25.16 54.10 6.68
N CYS A 309 -25.96 53.70 7.67
CA CYS A 309 -25.71 52.58 8.58
C CYS A 309 -24.35 52.67 9.33
N ASP A 310 -23.87 53.88 9.66
CA ASP A 310 -22.62 54.11 10.40
C ASP A 310 -22.80 54.30 11.93
N GLU A 311 -24.03 54.08 12.42
CA GLU A 311 -24.50 54.29 13.80
C GLU A 311 -24.66 55.77 14.22
N LEU A 312 -24.46 56.74 13.30
CA LEU A 312 -24.67 58.16 13.56
C LEU A 312 -25.93 58.70 12.87
N ILE A 313 -27.00 58.90 13.65
CA ILE A 313 -28.22 59.56 13.19
C ILE A 313 -27.98 61.08 13.02
N ASP A 314 -28.21 61.64 11.83
CA ASP A 314 -28.16 63.07 11.50
C ASP A 314 -26.88 63.82 11.99
N PRO A 315 -25.65 63.39 11.62
CA PRO A 315 -24.41 64.00 12.11
C PRO A 315 -24.24 65.47 11.71
N ALA A 316 -23.39 66.20 12.44
CA ALA A 316 -23.16 67.62 12.18
C ALA A 316 -22.52 67.88 10.78
N LEU A 317 -22.77 69.06 10.22
CA LEU A 317 -22.29 69.53 8.90
C LEU A 317 -22.94 68.87 7.66
N ILE A 318 -23.98 68.04 7.79
CA ILE A 318 -24.68 67.44 6.64
C ILE A 318 -25.52 68.44 5.82
N PRO A 319 -25.82 68.16 4.53
CA PRO A 319 -26.57 69.06 3.66
C PRO A 319 -27.99 69.34 4.18
N GLY A 320 -28.21 70.56 4.70
CA GLY A 320 -29.51 71.00 5.21
C GLY A 320 -29.49 71.63 6.61
N CYS A 321 -28.36 71.53 7.32
CA CYS A 321 -28.18 72.10 8.66
C CYS A 321 -28.31 73.64 8.73
N VAL A 322 -28.63 74.14 9.93
CA VAL A 322 -28.75 75.57 10.27
C VAL A 322 -27.51 76.02 11.06
N ASN A 323 -27.01 77.23 10.79
CA ASN A 323 -25.89 77.81 11.56
C ASN A 323 -26.40 78.41 12.88
N TYR A 324 -25.86 77.93 13.99
CA TYR A 324 -26.02 78.51 15.32
C TYR A 324 -24.68 79.07 15.80
N PHE A 325 -24.72 80.17 16.55
CA PHE A 325 -23.55 80.74 17.23
C PHE A 325 -23.42 80.14 18.63
N ALA A 326 -22.19 80.05 19.13
CA ALA A 326 -21.96 79.77 20.54
C ALA A 326 -22.65 80.87 21.37
N ASP A 327 -23.27 80.49 22.47
CA ASP A 327 -24.05 81.36 23.36
C ASP A 327 -24.09 80.59 24.69
N VAL A 328 -23.10 80.81 25.57
CA VAL A 328 -22.95 80.01 26.80
C VAL A 328 -23.85 80.57 27.90
N ASP A 329 -23.86 81.88 28.11
CA ASP A 329 -24.63 82.54 29.16
C ASP A 329 -26.16 82.64 28.90
N SER A 330 -26.61 82.39 27.66
CA SER A 330 -28.03 82.37 27.25
C SER A 330 -28.70 83.75 27.17
N ASP A 331 -27.95 84.84 26.98
CA ASP A 331 -28.51 86.20 26.79
C ASP A 331 -29.18 86.40 25.41
N GLY A 332 -28.80 85.56 24.42
CA GLY A 332 -29.36 85.53 23.07
C GLY A 332 -28.49 86.18 21.98
N TRP A 333 -27.39 86.82 22.35
CA TRP A 333 -26.25 87.07 21.49
C TRP A 333 -25.27 85.91 21.56
N GLY A 334 -24.55 85.69 20.47
CA GLY A 334 -23.52 84.68 20.44
C GLY A 334 -22.19 85.23 19.95
N ASN A 335 -21.13 84.52 20.32
CA ASN A 335 -19.77 84.78 19.89
C ASN A 335 -19.69 84.73 18.35
N GLY A 336 -19.54 85.91 17.73
CA GLY A 336 -19.58 86.03 16.27
C GLY A 336 -18.46 85.31 15.51
N LYS A 337 -17.45 84.77 16.23
CA LYS A 337 -16.36 83.95 15.67
C LYS A 337 -16.63 82.44 15.77
N LEU A 338 -17.50 82.01 16.69
CA LEU A 338 -17.79 80.60 16.96
C LEU A 338 -19.19 80.25 16.47
N LYS A 339 -19.28 79.61 15.29
CA LYS A 339 -20.53 79.07 14.73
C LYS A 339 -20.37 77.63 14.28
N LYS A 340 -21.42 76.84 14.42
CA LYS A 340 -21.50 75.45 13.95
C LYS A 340 -22.82 75.22 13.21
N CYS A 341 -22.84 74.23 12.31
CA CYS A 341 -24.01 73.89 11.51
C CYS A 341 -24.60 72.56 11.99
N PHE A 342 -25.82 72.62 12.52
CA PHE A 342 -26.54 71.48 13.12
C PHE A 342 -27.99 71.39 12.58
N CYS A 343 -28.60 70.21 12.59
CA CYS A 343 -30.03 70.06 12.25
C CYS A 343 -30.95 70.68 13.33
N LEU A 344 -30.47 70.76 14.59
CA LEU A 344 -31.14 71.37 15.76
C LEU A 344 -30.11 72.14 16.63
N PRO A 345 -30.52 73.13 17.44
CA PRO A 345 -29.59 73.81 18.35
C PRO A 345 -29.07 72.86 19.42
N THR A 346 -27.88 73.15 19.95
CA THR A 346 -27.26 72.41 21.07
C THR A 346 -27.08 73.34 22.26
N ASP A 347 -26.81 72.80 23.46
CA ASP A 347 -26.72 73.60 24.69
C ASP A 347 -25.72 74.76 24.58
N ASP A 348 -24.56 74.52 23.94
CA ASP A 348 -23.52 75.51 23.70
C ASP A 348 -23.78 76.40 22.48
N TYR A 349 -24.49 75.91 21.45
CA TYR A 349 -24.74 76.63 20.19
C TYR A 349 -26.23 76.79 19.93
N LYS A 350 -26.77 77.93 20.41
CA LYS A 350 -28.21 78.23 20.39
C LYS A 350 -28.58 79.64 19.90
N ALA A 351 -27.66 80.63 19.94
CA ALA A 351 -27.93 81.96 19.42
C ALA A 351 -28.03 82.00 17.88
N LEU A 352 -28.88 82.90 17.39
CA LEU A 352 -29.01 83.27 15.97
C LEU A 352 -28.46 84.68 15.69
N ALA A 353 -28.25 85.49 16.74
CA ALA A 353 -27.58 86.79 16.66
C ALA A 353 -26.09 86.62 16.98
N ALA A 354 -25.27 87.53 16.47
CA ALA A 354 -23.82 87.50 16.63
C ALA A 354 -23.30 88.89 16.98
N GLY A 355 -22.37 88.95 17.93
CA GLY A 355 -21.79 90.23 18.37
C GLY A 355 -21.22 90.22 19.77
N ASP A 356 -21.36 89.10 20.50
CA ASP A 356 -20.88 89.01 21.87
C ASP A 356 -19.34 89.08 21.95
N CYS A 357 -18.83 89.81 22.96
CA CYS A 357 -17.41 89.94 23.24
C CYS A 357 -16.94 89.16 24.48
N ASP A 358 -17.82 88.74 25.38
CA ASP A 358 -17.57 87.69 26.38
C ASP A 358 -18.82 86.81 26.60
N ASP A 359 -18.94 85.79 25.74
CA ASP A 359 -20.01 84.78 25.62
C ASP A 359 -20.40 84.03 26.92
N ASN A 360 -19.70 84.30 28.03
CA ASN A 360 -19.89 83.72 29.36
C ASN A 360 -20.47 84.70 30.39
N ASP A 361 -20.55 86.00 30.06
CA ASP A 361 -21.07 87.05 30.94
C ASP A 361 -22.21 87.81 30.27
N ALA A 362 -23.44 87.44 30.65
CA ALA A 362 -24.66 88.06 30.15
C ALA A 362 -24.79 89.56 30.51
N ASP A 363 -23.83 90.16 31.23
CA ASP A 363 -23.70 91.61 31.44
C ASP A 363 -22.66 92.31 30.51
N VAL A 364 -22.02 91.58 29.57
CA VAL A 364 -21.00 92.08 28.62
C VAL A 364 -21.42 91.79 27.17
N ASN A 365 -22.23 92.68 26.57
CA ASN A 365 -22.70 92.52 25.19
C ASN A 365 -23.12 93.87 24.57
N PRO A 366 -23.37 93.96 23.24
CA PRO A 366 -23.74 95.20 22.56
C PRO A 366 -25.01 95.94 23.04
N GLY A 367 -25.70 95.45 24.09
CA GLY A 367 -26.83 96.11 24.75
C GLY A 367 -26.53 96.78 26.11
N LYS A 368 -25.27 96.82 26.57
CA LYS A 368 -24.89 97.15 27.97
C LYS A 368 -24.31 98.57 28.14
N THR A 369 -23.62 98.86 29.24
CA THR A 369 -23.11 100.21 29.58
C THR A 369 -21.96 100.19 30.61
N GLU A 370 -20.84 100.81 30.26
CA GLU A 370 -19.57 100.93 31.02
C GLU A 370 -19.67 101.27 32.52
N VAL A 371 -18.89 100.55 33.34
CA VAL A 371 -18.55 100.84 34.75
C VAL A 371 -17.06 100.58 35.06
N CYS A 372 -16.45 101.20 36.10
CA CYS A 372 -15.03 100.96 36.44
C CYS A 372 -14.75 99.53 36.97
N ASN A 373 -14.66 98.58 36.04
CA ASN A 373 -14.42 97.15 36.23
C ASN A 373 -13.25 96.60 35.37
N GLY A 374 -12.75 97.35 34.39
CA GLY A 374 -11.72 96.92 33.44
C GLY A 374 -12.23 96.15 32.21
N THR A 375 -13.54 96.13 31.97
CA THR A 375 -14.22 95.45 30.86
C THR A 375 -14.76 96.47 29.85
N ASP A 376 -14.93 96.05 28.59
CA ASP A 376 -15.60 96.79 27.53
C ASP A 376 -17.06 96.31 27.48
N ASP A 377 -17.86 96.75 28.46
CA ASP A 377 -19.16 96.16 28.80
C ASP A 377 -20.13 96.19 27.61
N ASP A 378 -20.10 97.26 26.80
CA ASP A 378 -20.96 97.43 25.62
C ASP A 378 -20.34 96.96 24.29
N CYS A 379 -19.17 96.32 24.35
CA CYS A 379 -18.41 95.79 23.21
C CYS A 379 -18.11 96.82 22.08
N ASP A 380 -18.09 98.14 22.36
CA ASP A 380 -17.79 99.16 21.35
C ASP A 380 -16.28 99.40 21.12
N GLY A 381 -15.42 98.83 21.97
CA GLY A 381 -13.96 98.86 21.89
C GLY A 381 -13.28 99.92 22.75
N LYS A 382 -13.89 100.37 23.86
CA LYS A 382 -13.36 101.43 24.75
C LYS A 382 -13.61 101.18 26.25
N THR A 383 -12.82 100.29 26.82
CA THR A 383 -12.67 100.07 28.26
C THR A 383 -12.40 101.36 29.06
N ASP A 384 -13.25 101.65 30.04
CA ASP A 384 -12.99 102.53 31.19
C ASP A 384 -12.38 103.94 30.94
N PRO A 385 -13.12 104.84 30.25
CA PRO A 385 -12.67 106.20 30.03
C PRO A 385 -12.51 107.04 31.32
N ALA A 386 -11.57 108.00 31.29
CA ALA A 386 -11.27 108.83 32.46
C ALA A 386 -12.49 109.64 32.94
N GLY A 387 -12.91 109.40 34.19
CA GLY A 387 -14.10 110.01 34.79
C GLY A 387 -15.29 109.05 34.94
N THR A 388 -15.15 107.79 34.51
CA THR A 388 -16.10 106.71 34.83
C THR A 388 -16.30 106.60 36.36
N PRO A 389 -17.52 106.28 36.84
CA PRO A 389 -17.81 106.22 38.28
C PRO A 389 -16.95 105.18 39.04
N GLY A 390 -15.91 105.62 39.77
CA GLY A 390 -15.13 104.73 40.65
C GLY A 390 -13.71 105.16 41.13
N CYS A 391 -13.12 106.25 40.62
CA CYS A 391 -11.67 106.52 40.77
C CYS A 391 -11.09 106.62 42.21
N GLN A 392 -9.79 106.28 42.34
CA GLN A 392 -8.99 106.28 43.59
C GLN A 392 -7.72 107.15 43.46
N PRO A 393 -7.08 107.59 44.57
CA PRO A 393 -5.85 108.39 44.54
C PRO A 393 -4.56 107.56 44.30
N TRP A 394 -3.65 108.09 43.47
CA TRP A 394 -2.36 107.50 43.09
C TRP A 394 -1.22 108.51 43.28
N PHE A 395 -0.05 108.07 43.77
CA PHE A 395 1.17 108.83 44.05
C PHE A 395 2.29 108.56 43.03
N ALA A 396 3.28 109.45 42.99
CA ALA A 396 4.49 109.27 42.18
C ALA A 396 5.58 108.46 42.91
N ASP A 397 6.34 107.69 42.15
CA ASP A 397 7.40 106.77 42.58
C ASP A 397 8.60 106.98 41.64
N GLY A 398 9.76 107.37 42.18
CA GLY A 398 10.93 107.83 41.43
C GLY A 398 11.92 106.74 41.06
N ASP A 399 12.08 105.73 41.93
CA ASP A 399 13.01 104.60 41.77
C ASP A 399 12.33 103.24 41.62
N GLN A 400 11.00 103.20 41.75
CA GLN A 400 10.12 102.07 41.47
C GLN A 400 10.22 100.97 42.53
N ASP A 401 10.46 101.35 43.79
CA ASP A 401 10.49 100.45 44.95
C ASP A 401 9.08 100.03 45.43
N GLY A 402 8.03 100.72 44.99
CA GLY A 402 6.63 100.46 45.36
C GLY A 402 6.09 101.31 46.53
N TYR A 403 6.88 102.24 47.06
CA TYR A 403 6.57 103.11 48.21
C TYR A 403 6.71 104.60 47.87
N GLY A 404 5.85 105.11 47.00
CA GLY A 404 5.98 106.45 46.42
C GLY A 404 6.25 107.63 47.36
N TRP A 405 7.00 108.60 46.82
CA TRP A 405 7.31 109.89 47.43
C TRP A 405 6.02 110.62 47.83
N THR A 406 5.66 110.52 49.13
CA THR A 406 4.36 110.95 49.69
C THR A 406 3.86 112.34 49.26
N PRO A 407 4.70 113.37 49.04
CA PRO A 407 4.29 114.67 48.50
C PRO A 407 3.63 114.85 47.11
N LYS A 408 3.24 113.83 46.29
CA LYS A 408 2.74 114.05 44.89
C LYS A 408 1.66 113.03 44.41
N SER A 409 0.39 113.43 44.09
CA SER A 409 -0.74 112.49 43.74
C SER A 409 -1.92 112.98 42.82
N SER A 410 -2.75 112.08 42.25
CA SER A 410 -3.95 112.31 41.35
C SER A 410 -5.08 111.22 41.44
N CYS A 411 -6.32 111.40 40.90
CA CYS A 411 -7.45 110.41 40.97
C CYS A 411 -7.75 109.69 39.63
N LEU A 412 -7.70 108.36 39.61
CA LEU A 412 -7.81 107.50 38.42
C LEU A 412 -8.39 106.11 38.78
N CYS A 413 -9.00 105.37 37.83
CA CYS A 413 -9.40 103.97 38.07
C CYS A 413 -8.18 103.00 38.03
N ALA A 414 -7.07 103.40 37.38
CA ALA A 414 -5.77 102.71 37.41
C ALA A 414 -4.61 103.72 37.32
N ALA A 415 -3.36 103.30 37.55
CA ALA A 415 -2.17 104.14 37.35
C ALA A 415 -2.14 104.80 35.97
N GLN A 416 -1.85 106.10 35.88
CA GLN A 416 -1.65 106.81 34.61
C GLN A 416 -0.58 107.90 34.74
N GLY A 417 0.36 107.89 33.78
CA GLY A 417 1.47 108.84 33.75
C GLY A 417 2.43 108.66 34.94
N GLU A 418 2.80 109.75 35.60
CA GLU A 418 3.73 109.75 36.74
C GLU A 418 3.06 109.33 38.07
N PHE A 419 1.79 108.90 38.07
CA PHE A 419 1.06 108.49 39.27
C PHE A 419 0.82 106.97 39.23
N VAL A 420 1.70 106.22 39.90
CA VAL A 420 1.94 104.78 39.68
C VAL A 420 1.82 103.90 40.93
N VAL A 421 1.81 104.46 42.14
CA VAL A 421 1.67 103.67 43.38
C VAL A 421 0.64 104.26 44.35
N GLN A 422 0.04 103.43 45.19
CA GLN A 422 -0.96 103.88 46.20
C GLN A 422 -0.39 103.92 47.62
N LYS A 423 0.78 103.31 47.84
CA LYS A 423 1.54 103.37 49.10
C LYS A 423 2.54 104.52 49.06
N GLY A 424 3.03 104.91 50.23
CA GLY A 424 4.19 105.77 50.38
C GLY A 424 4.84 105.55 51.74
N GLY A 425 6.10 105.94 51.88
CA GLY A 425 6.88 105.71 53.11
C GLY A 425 8.36 105.39 52.89
N ASP A 426 8.82 105.41 51.65
CA ASP A 426 10.23 105.31 51.26
C ASP A 426 11.13 106.37 51.96
N CYS A 427 12.40 106.01 52.14
CA CYS A 427 13.45 106.84 52.73
C CYS A 427 14.54 107.31 51.76
N ASP A 428 14.65 106.74 50.54
CA ASP A 428 15.55 107.16 49.45
C ASP A 428 15.02 106.71 48.07
N ASP A 429 14.12 107.51 47.46
CA ASP A 429 13.47 107.46 46.10
C ASP A 429 14.45 107.45 44.91
N LYS A 430 15.54 106.71 45.08
CA LYS A 430 16.68 106.45 44.18
C LYS A 430 17.32 105.08 44.44
N ASN A 431 16.94 104.36 45.48
CA ASN A 431 17.55 103.12 45.93
C ASN A 431 16.51 102.06 46.37
N PRO A 432 16.02 101.22 45.43
CA PRO A 432 14.90 100.33 45.67
C PRO A 432 15.20 99.14 46.61
N GLN A 433 16.45 99.01 47.10
CA GLN A 433 16.80 98.00 48.11
C GLN A 433 16.72 98.52 49.55
N ARG A 434 16.45 99.82 49.78
CA ARG A 434 16.43 100.41 51.14
C ARG A 434 15.06 101.00 51.47
N ASN A 435 14.09 100.10 51.52
CA ASN A 435 12.70 100.38 51.83
C ASN A 435 12.24 99.55 53.06
N PRO A 436 11.10 99.88 53.70
CA PRO A 436 10.61 99.21 54.91
C PRO A 436 10.18 97.72 54.76
N GLY A 437 10.68 97.01 53.75
CA GLY A 437 10.31 95.64 53.41
C GLY A 437 11.42 94.82 52.74
N ALA A 438 12.70 95.22 52.84
CA ALA A 438 13.82 94.39 52.40
C ALA A 438 14.08 93.22 53.38
N LYS A 439 15.11 92.40 53.12
CA LYS A 439 15.48 91.25 53.96
C LYS A 439 17.00 91.07 54.03
N GLU A 440 17.49 90.90 55.25
CA GLU A 440 18.84 90.45 55.60
C GLU A 440 19.31 89.20 54.83
N ILE A 441 20.56 89.24 54.40
CA ILE A 441 21.33 88.15 53.77
C ILE A 441 22.74 88.18 54.35
N CYS A 442 23.37 87.00 54.56
CA CYS A 442 24.66 86.84 55.26
C CYS A 442 25.82 87.63 54.59
N ASN A 443 25.89 88.95 54.83
CA ASN A 443 26.65 89.94 54.05
C ASN A 443 27.19 91.14 54.87
N GLY A 444 26.57 91.51 55.99
CA GLY A 444 27.03 92.57 56.91
C GLY A 444 26.45 94.00 56.80
N GLU A 445 25.32 94.28 56.12
CA GLU A 445 24.65 95.62 56.07
C GLU A 445 23.24 95.62 56.71
N ASP A 446 22.58 96.79 56.82
CA ASP A 446 21.19 96.99 57.35
C ASP A 446 20.27 97.33 56.17
N ASP A 447 19.49 96.37 55.66
CA ASP A 447 18.79 96.52 54.38
C ASP A 447 17.30 96.92 54.55
N ASP A 448 16.61 96.45 55.60
CA ASP A 448 15.15 96.57 55.77
C ASP A 448 14.65 97.87 56.45
N CYS A 449 15.59 98.75 56.79
CA CYS A 449 15.36 100.00 57.53
C CYS A 449 14.82 99.80 58.98
N ASP A 450 15.06 98.62 59.60
CA ASP A 450 14.78 98.31 61.02
C ASP A 450 15.96 98.51 61.97
N TYR A 451 17.19 98.69 61.45
CA TYR A 451 18.44 98.97 62.16
C TYR A 451 19.23 97.74 62.76
N LYS A 452 19.33 96.58 62.08
CA LYS A 452 20.11 95.34 62.51
C LYS A 452 20.86 94.62 61.35
N VAL A 453 21.52 93.45 61.60
CA VAL A 453 22.46 92.73 60.68
C VAL A 453 22.65 91.20 60.98
N ASP A 454 22.50 90.32 59.96
CA ASP A 454 22.99 88.91 59.82
C ASP A 454 22.48 87.76 60.76
N GLU A 455 21.29 87.81 61.36
CA GLU A 455 20.88 86.92 62.48
C GLU A 455 20.54 85.39 62.27
N ASP A 456 20.74 84.73 61.10
CA ASP A 456 19.92 83.54 60.70
C ASP A 456 20.54 82.08 60.58
N PHE A 457 21.84 81.74 60.84
CA PHE A 457 22.43 80.39 60.47
C PHE A 457 23.36 79.65 61.51
N PRO A 458 23.17 78.33 61.87
CA PRO A 458 23.92 77.72 63.01
C PRO A 458 24.75 76.37 62.95
N ASP A 459 24.68 75.44 61.97
CA ASP A 459 24.93 73.98 62.25
C ASP A 459 26.19 73.24 61.66
N VAL A 460 27.20 73.92 61.11
CA VAL A 460 28.28 73.32 60.29
C VAL A 460 29.33 72.46 61.07
N GLY A 461 29.54 71.19 60.66
CA GLY A 461 30.80 70.40 60.85
C GLY A 461 30.79 69.15 61.78
N LYS A 462 30.20 68.00 61.37
CA LYS A 462 30.04 66.74 62.17
C LYS A 462 30.13 65.43 61.30
N PRO A 463 30.47 64.22 61.85
CA PRO A 463 30.65 62.96 61.07
C PRO A 463 29.37 62.12 60.77
N CYS A 464 29.41 61.13 59.85
CA CYS A 464 28.24 60.29 59.43
C CYS A 464 28.59 58.79 59.13
N ASP A 465 27.82 57.81 59.68
CA ASP A 465 28.12 56.35 59.70
C ASP A 465 26.84 55.47 59.68
N GLY A 466 26.93 54.16 59.37
CA GLY A 466 25.82 53.17 59.29
C GLY A 466 26.13 51.80 59.94
N ASP A 467 25.11 50.93 60.12
CA ASP A 467 25.09 49.86 61.15
C ASP A 467 25.34 48.38 60.70
N ASP A 468 26.57 47.92 60.45
CA ASP A 468 26.98 46.49 60.55
C ASP A 468 28.49 46.27 60.85
N ILE A 469 28.94 45.00 61.01
CA ILE A 469 30.28 44.69 61.55
C ILE A 469 30.95 43.42 60.94
N ASP A 470 31.51 43.56 59.75
CA ASP A 470 32.73 42.83 59.33
C ASP A 470 33.68 43.74 58.53
N SER A 471 34.38 43.27 57.49
CA SER A 471 35.65 43.87 57.03
C SER A 471 35.58 45.00 55.96
N CYS A 472 34.55 45.87 55.99
CA CYS A 472 34.30 47.03 55.08
C CYS A 472 34.28 48.43 55.83
N LYS A 473 33.88 49.61 55.25
CA LYS A 473 34.16 51.02 55.76
C LYS A 473 33.09 52.17 55.57
N ASN A 474 33.23 53.44 56.12
CA ASN A 474 32.24 54.62 56.19
C ASN A 474 32.79 56.15 56.37
N GLY A 475 31.97 57.29 56.51
CA GLY A 475 32.28 58.80 56.20
C GLY A 475 31.85 60.14 57.03
N THR A 476 31.61 61.37 56.43
CA THR A 476 31.55 62.81 57.07
C THR A 476 30.83 64.08 56.37
N TRP A 477 30.41 65.21 57.05
CA TRP A 477 29.66 66.46 56.54
C TRP A 477 30.34 67.90 56.47
N GLU A 478 29.99 68.81 55.50
CA GLU A 478 30.50 70.23 55.31
C GLU A 478 29.53 71.34 54.74
N CYS A 479 29.92 72.65 54.69
CA CYS A 479 29.13 73.89 54.33
C CYS A 479 29.11 74.29 52.83
N ALA A 480 28.02 74.89 52.33
CA ALA A 480 27.77 75.16 50.91
C ALA A 480 28.42 76.47 50.36
N PRO A 481 28.98 76.47 49.12
CA PRO A 481 29.65 77.63 48.52
C PRO A 481 28.75 78.81 48.08
N ASP A 482 27.43 78.68 48.16
CA ASP A 482 26.43 79.66 47.70
C ASP A 482 25.94 80.61 48.81
N GLY A 483 26.33 80.36 50.06
CA GLY A 483 25.85 81.08 51.24
C GLY A 483 24.57 80.52 51.86
N LEU A 484 24.15 79.28 51.52
CA LEU A 484 22.80 78.77 51.83
C LEU A 484 22.65 77.35 52.51
N GLY A 485 23.67 76.45 52.64
CA GLY A 485 23.47 75.02 53.09
C GLY A 485 24.68 74.10 53.52
N ALA A 486 24.55 72.72 53.51
CA ALA A 486 25.58 71.66 53.91
C ALA A 486 25.31 70.12 53.49
N VAL A 487 26.30 69.14 53.35
CA VAL A 487 26.19 67.71 52.73
C VAL A 487 27.17 66.45 53.14
N CYS A 488 26.90 65.09 52.85
CA CYS A 488 27.67 63.74 53.11
C CYS A 488 27.46 62.46 52.11
N SER A 489 28.27 61.31 52.03
CA SER A 489 28.11 60.03 51.13
C SER A 489 29.12 58.75 51.18
N GLY A 490 28.85 57.47 50.66
CA GLY A 490 29.85 56.30 50.35
C GLY A 490 29.46 54.76 49.97
N GLU A 491 30.40 53.89 49.42
CA GLU A 491 30.71 52.34 49.33
C GLU A 491 29.94 51.16 48.48
N ASP A 492 30.48 49.87 48.23
CA ASP A 492 29.98 48.71 47.30
C ASP A 492 30.59 47.17 47.35
N PHE A 493 30.07 46.06 46.68
CA PHE A 493 30.42 44.53 46.80
C PHE A 493 30.39 43.49 45.55
N VAL A 494 30.90 42.19 45.68
CA VAL A 494 30.60 40.83 44.98
C VAL A 494 31.78 39.93 44.39
N LYS A 495 31.72 38.56 44.52
CA LYS A 495 32.56 37.50 43.83
C LYS A 495 31.88 36.09 43.75
N ALA A 496 32.51 35.01 43.25
CA ALA A 496 31.90 33.66 42.96
C ALA A 496 32.86 32.44 43.15
N GLU A 497 32.28 31.22 43.29
CA GLU A 497 32.87 29.91 43.70
C GLU A 497 33.82 29.16 42.71
N LEU A 498 34.56 28.16 43.23
CA LEU A 498 35.61 27.37 42.54
C LEU A 498 35.77 25.94 43.13
N CYS A 499 35.76 24.85 42.32
CA CYS A 499 36.00 23.45 42.79
C CYS A 499 37.37 23.31 43.50
N ASN A 500 37.42 23.47 44.83
CA ASN A 500 38.67 23.51 45.60
C ASN A 500 38.56 23.19 47.11
N GLY A 501 37.35 22.99 47.64
CA GLY A 501 37.11 22.66 49.05
C GLY A 501 36.95 23.85 50.00
N ILE A 502 36.61 25.05 49.48
CA ILE A 502 36.50 26.31 50.26
C ILE A 502 35.34 27.18 49.73
N ASP A 503 34.62 27.84 50.65
CA ASP A 503 33.61 28.90 50.45
C ASP A 503 34.27 30.24 50.03
N ASP A 504 34.13 30.64 48.76
CA ASP A 504 34.76 31.80 48.11
C ASP A 504 33.81 33.03 47.94
N ASP A 505 32.49 32.84 48.01
CA ASP A 505 31.45 33.88 47.87
C ASP A 505 30.71 34.23 49.19
N CYS A 506 30.97 33.47 50.26
CA CYS A 506 30.53 33.64 51.64
C CYS A 506 29.08 33.20 51.93
N ASP A 507 28.58 32.15 51.28
CA ASP A 507 27.24 31.58 51.50
C ASP A 507 27.17 30.38 52.47
N PHE A 508 28.32 29.87 52.93
CA PHE A 508 28.50 28.73 53.85
C PHE A 508 28.32 27.31 53.29
N LYS A 509 28.35 27.11 51.97
CA LYS A 509 28.54 25.78 51.34
C LYS A 509 29.94 25.67 50.71
N VAL A 510 30.24 24.53 50.09
CA VAL A 510 31.54 24.18 49.52
C VAL A 510 31.29 23.33 48.27
N ASP A 511 31.77 23.80 47.12
CA ASP A 511 31.75 23.09 45.83
C ASP A 511 30.37 22.53 45.40
N GLU A 512 29.24 23.13 45.83
CA GLU A 512 27.90 22.57 45.58
C GLU A 512 27.34 22.75 44.15
N ASP A 513 28.06 23.47 43.29
CA ASP A 513 27.71 23.72 41.89
C ASP A 513 28.34 22.68 40.92
N PHE A 514 28.90 21.58 41.44
CA PHE A 514 29.59 20.52 40.67
C PHE A 514 28.89 19.15 40.77
N PRO A 515 29.07 18.23 39.79
CA PRO A 515 28.41 16.91 39.78
C PRO A 515 28.94 15.93 40.83
N ASP A 516 28.13 14.90 41.12
CA ASP A 516 28.33 13.79 42.08
C ASP A 516 27.62 12.56 41.46
N THR A 517 28.39 11.67 40.83
CA THR A 517 27.88 10.63 39.93
C THR A 517 27.41 9.35 40.64
N ASP A 518 28.16 8.80 41.60
CA ASP A 518 27.72 7.63 42.39
C ASP A 518 26.77 8.00 43.56
N GLY A 519 26.73 9.28 43.97
CA GLY A 519 25.86 9.82 45.01
C GLY A 519 26.42 9.72 46.44
N ASP A 520 27.74 9.55 46.64
CA ASP A 520 28.35 9.45 47.96
C ASP A 520 28.42 10.79 48.75
N GLN A 521 28.21 11.93 48.06
CA GLN A 521 28.39 13.33 48.49
C GLN A 521 29.83 13.88 48.35
N GLN A 522 30.67 13.24 47.54
CA GLN A 522 31.91 13.82 47.02
C GLN A 522 31.68 14.20 45.56
N ALA A 523 32.01 15.44 45.18
CA ALA A 523 31.89 15.84 43.78
C ALA A 523 32.97 15.16 42.93
N ASP A 524 32.63 14.76 41.70
CA ASP A 524 33.51 14.05 40.74
C ASP A 524 34.90 14.74 40.60
N CYS A 525 34.95 16.07 40.73
CA CYS A 525 36.21 16.83 40.69
C CYS A 525 37.22 16.47 41.80
N MET A 526 36.80 15.68 42.80
CA MET A 526 37.54 15.26 43.98
C MET A 526 37.54 13.74 44.23
N ASP A 527 36.75 12.94 43.50
CA ASP A 527 36.75 11.47 43.61
C ASP A 527 37.75 10.79 42.64
N LEU A 528 37.76 9.45 42.63
CA LEU A 528 38.75 8.60 41.97
C LEU A 528 38.18 7.27 41.39
N ASP A 529 36.88 7.04 41.52
CA ASP A 529 36.10 5.83 41.19
C ASP A 529 34.64 6.33 41.03
N ASP A 530 34.42 7.28 40.10
CA ASP A 530 33.22 8.15 40.02
C ASP A 530 31.88 7.39 39.85
N ASP A 531 31.91 6.10 39.49
CA ASP A 531 30.73 5.23 39.32
C ASP A 531 30.64 4.05 40.31
N ASN A 532 31.66 3.87 41.16
CA ASN A 532 31.78 2.83 42.19
C ASN A 532 31.75 1.37 41.68
N ASP A 533 32.19 1.12 40.45
CA ASP A 533 32.29 -0.24 39.87
C ASP A 533 33.47 -1.06 40.47
N GLY A 534 34.47 -0.36 41.03
CA GLY A 534 35.72 -0.91 41.54
C GLY A 534 36.93 -0.78 40.60
N LYS A 535 36.83 0.01 39.54
CA LYS A 535 37.91 0.56 38.73
C LYS A 535 38.06 2.04 39.04
N VAL A 536 39.26 2.54 38.81
CA VAL A 536 39.60 3.95 39.07
C VAL A 536 39.68 4.65 37.73
N ASP A 537 39.13 5.86 37.62
CA ASP A 537 38.81 6.56 36.34
C ASP A 537 39.92 6.50 35.28
N PHE A 538 41.19 6.54 35.70
CA PHE A 538 42.35 6.51 34.79
C PHE A 538 42.74 5.11 34.27
N LEU A 539 42.04 4.06 34.72
CA LEU A 539 42.11 2.67 34.28
C LEU A 539 40.74 2.15 33.83
N ASP A 540 39.75 3.02 33.78
CA ASP A 540 38.38 2.73 33.42
C ASP A 540 38.11 3.15 31.97
N ASN A 541 37.49 2.28 31.18
CA ASN A 541 37.02 2.62 29.83
C ASN A 541 35.59 3.22 29.81
N CYS A 542 34.87 3.21 30.93
CA CYS A 542 33.63 3.93 31.17
C CYS A 542 33.58 4.59 32.56
N PRO A 543 34.40 5.63 32.84
CA PRO A 543 34.57 6.19 34.19
C PRO A 543 33.33 6.71 34.94
N LEU A 544 32.16 6.78 34.29
CA LEU A 544 30.90 7.29 34.86
C LEU A 544 29.76 6.25 34.77
N ASP A 545 30.01 5.06 34.21
CA ASP A 545 28.99 4.07 33.82
C ASP A 545 29.46 2.64 34.15
N ALA A 546 29.13 2.20 35.37
CA ALA A 546 29.69 1.01 36.03
C ALA A 546 29.77 -0.26 35.18
N ASN A 547 30.98 -0.64 34.75
CA ASN A 547 31.24 -1.77 33.84
C ASN A 547 32.37 -2.73 34.29
N PRO A 548 32.26 -3.47 35.43
CA PRO A 548 33.42 -4.08 36.12
C PRO A 548 34.27 -5.08 35.31
N LYS A 549 33.76 -5.53 34.16
CA LYS A 549 34.46 -6.40 33.20
C LYS A 549 35.41 -5.65 32.27
N GLN A 550 35.16 -4.37 31.95
CA GLN A 550 35.87 -3.57 30.94
C GLN A 550 35.85 -4.31 29.59
N GLU A 551 34.63 -4.58 29.13
CA GLU A 551 34.41 -5.04 27.77
C GLU A 551 34.56 -3.82 26.83
N ASP A 552 35.06 -4.09 25.63
CA ASP A 552 35.62 -3.14 24.65
C ASP A 552 35.71 -3.89 23.31
N PHE A 553 34.59 -3.94 22.58
CA PHE A 553 34.41 -4.83 21.44
C PHE A 553 35.12 -4.32 20.16
N ASP A 554 35.11 -3.03 19.86
CA ASP A 554 35.84 -2.45 18.71
C ASP A 554 37.36 -2.18 18.97
N LYS A 555 37.76 -1.91 20.23
CA LYS A 555 39.11 -1.45 20.68
C LYS A 555 39.46 0.02 20.38
N ASP A 556 38.47 0.90 20.34
CA ASP A 556 38.62 2.36 20.40
C ASP A 556 39.27 2.80 21.75
N GLY A 557 38.89 2.14 22.85
CA GLY A 557 39.35 2.42 24.21
C GLY A 557 38.30 3.04 25.15
N LYS A 558 37.08 3.28 24.65
CA LYS A 558 35.82 3.36 25.38
C LYS A 558 35.34 1.92 25.66
N GLY A 559 34.17 1.72 26.28
CA GLY A 559 33.70 0.38 26.64
C GLY A 559 32.21 0.17 26.43
N ASP A 560 31.82 -1.09 26.22
CA ASP A 560 30.47 -1.55 25.84
C ASP A 560 29.30 -1.14 26.77
N ALA A 561 29.57 -0.39 27.83
CA ALA A 561 28.57 0.11 28.78
C ALA A 561 28.29 1.62 28.63
N CYS A 562 29.22 2.36 28.02
CA CYS A 562 29.15 3.78 27.76
C CYS A 562 29.41 4.11 26.29
N ASP A 563 29.77 3.12 25.46
CA ASP A 563 29.72 3.29 24.02
C ASP A 563 28.28 3.38 23.50
N GLU A 564 28.16 3.98 22.32
CA GLU A 564 26.90 4.06 21.58
C GLU A 564 27.02 3.37 20.21
N ASP A 565 28.16 2.74 19.90
CA ASP A 565 28.59 2.10 18.65
C ASP A 565 29.64 1.03 19.04
N ASP A 566 29.19 -0.04 19.70
CA ASP A 566 30.03 -1.04 20.40
C ASP A 566 31.01 -1.76 19.45
N ASP A 567 30.70 -1.82 18.15
CA ASP A 567 31.50 -2.54 17.16
C ASP A 567 32.24 -1.69 16.11
N GLY A 568 31.98 -0.38 16.11
CA GLY A 568 32.80 0.63 15.46
C GLY A 568 32.60 0.74 13.95
N ASP A 569 31.45 0.30 13.42
CA ASP A 569 31.11 0.48 12.01
C ASP A 569 30.53 1.87 11.67
N GLY A 570 30.09 2.62 12.68
CA GLY A 570 29.55 3.97 12.56
C GLY A 570 28.02 4.06 12.69
N THR A 571 27.36 2.96 13.02
CA THR A 571 25.93 2.89 13.36
C THR A 571 25.76 2.90 14.88
N LEU A 572 24.70 3.53 15.39
CA LEU A 572 24.45 3.52 16.84
C LEU A 572 23.74 2.24 17.28
N ASP A 573 24.09 1.64 18.42
CA ASP A 573 23.55 0.35 18.90
C ASP A 573 22.01 0.28 18.99
N ILE A 574 21.35 1.45 19.09
CA ILE A 574 19.90 1.59 19.15
C ILE A 574 19.22 1.58 17.77
N GLU A 575 19.98 1.88 16.72
CA GLU A 575 19.57 1.82 15.31
C GLU A 575 20.16 0.59 14.59
N ASP A 576 21.02 -0.17 15.28
CA ASP A 576 21.74 -1.33 14.81
C ASP A 576 21.02 -2.66 15.10
N CYS A 577 21.13 -3.65 14.20
CA CYS A 577 20.47 -4.96 14.33
C CYS A 577 21.41 -6.11 14.74
N GLY A 578 22.72 -5.88 14.75
CA GLY A 578 23.70 -6.73 15.42
C GLY A 578 24.81 -5.91 16.08
N PRO A 579 24.57 -5.23 17.24
CA PRO A 579 25.51 -4.29 17.88
C PRO A 579 26.87 -4.87 18.38
N LEU A 580 27.24 -6.07 17.96
CA LEU A 580 28.51 -6.74 18.24
C LEU A 580 28.97 -7.55 17.00
N ASP A 581 28.58 -7.12 15.80
CA ASP A 581 28.90 -7.73 14.50
C ASP A 581 28.90 -6.64 13.39
N PRO A 582 30.07 -6.06 13.05
CA PRO A 582 30.27 -4.94 12.10
C PRO A 582 29.85 -5.17 10.63
N ALA A 583 28.97 -6.12 10.40
CA ALA A 583 28.37 -6.50 9.14
C ALA A 583 26.82 -6.38 9.15
N LEU A 584 26.20 -6.10 10.31
CA LEU A 584 24.75 -6.13 10.53
C LEU A 584 24.20 -4.76 10.94
N HIS A 585 24.32 -3.77 10.05
CA HIS A 585 24.22 -2.36 10.42
C HIS A 585 23.41 -1.52 9.42
N LEU A 586 22.92 -0.36 9.86
CA LEU A 586 22.01 0.46 9.05
C LEU A 586 22.68 0.93 7.74
N GLY A 587 22.19 0.43 6.61
CA GLY A 587 22.76 0.73 5.30
C GLY A 587 24.03 -0.05 4.95
N ALA A 588 24.28 -1.19 5.60
CA ALA A 588 25.13 -2.25 5.08
C ALA A 588 24.64 -2.74 3.70
N LYS A 589 25.34 -3.72 3.13
CA LYS A 589 24.97 -4.32 1.84
C LYS A 589 24.56 -5.77 2.05
N GLU A 590 23.32 -6.12 1.68
CA GLU A 590 22.83 -7.51 1.80
C GLU A 590 23.74 -8.51 1.06
N SER A 591 24.18 -9.50 1.83
CA SER A 591 24.69 -10.78 1.38
C SER A 591 23.51 -11.74 1.33
N CYS A 592 23.31 -12.46 0.22
CA CYS A 592 22.14 -13.35 0.05
C CYS A 592 22.19 -14.50 1.08
N ASN A 593 21.55 -14.33 2.23
CA ASN A 593 21.89 -15.12 3.40
C ASN A 593 20.78 -15.36 4.44
N ASP A 594 19.56 -14.93 4.15
CA ASP A 594 18.37 -15.04 5.00
C ASP A 594 18.47 -14.24 6.32
N ILE A 595 19.31 -13.21 6.36
CA ILE A 595 19.44 -12.20 7.43
C ILE A 595 19.23 -10.82 6.80
N ASP A 596 18.62 -9.89 7.53
CA ASP A 596 18.53 -8.46 7.18
C ASP A 596 19.85 -7.81 7.60
N ASP A 597 20.86 -7.82 6.72
CA ASP A 597 22.20 -7.32 7.03
C ASP A 597 22.19 -5.78 7.17
N ASN A 598 21.26 -5.08 6.50
CA ASN A 598 21.19 -3.62 6.44
C ASN A 598 20.16 -2.98 7.39
N CYS A 599 19.52 -3.80 8.23
CA CYS A 599 18.59 -3.43 9.30
C CYS A 599 17.34 -2.64 8.84
N ASN A 600 16.91 -2.76 7.58
CA ASN A 600 15.77 -1.98 7.06
C ASN A 600 14.40 -2.63 7.29
N GLY A 601 14.37 -3.87 7.79
CA GLY A 601 13.18 -4.68 8.01
C GLY A 601 12.84 -5.61 6.83
N VAL A 602 13.72 -5.72 5.81
CA VAL A 602 13.51 -6.55 4.61
C VAL A 602 14.77 -7.37 4.31
N VAL A 603 14.72 -8.65 4.63
CA VAL A 603 15.78 -9.64 4.37
C VAL A 603 16.11 -9.76 2.87
N ASP A 604 17.39 -9.67 2.53
CA ASP A 604 17.96 -9.84 1.19
C ASP A 604 17.41 -8.87 0.11
N ASP A 605 17.00 -7.65 0.47
CA ASP A 605 16.32 -6.72 -0.45
C ASP A 605 17.20 -6.15 -1.59
N ASP A 606 18.51 -6.14 -1.41
CA ASP A 606 19.52 -5.87 -2.46
C ASP A 606 19.59 -7.00 -3.52
N TRP A 607 18.85 -8.10 -3.33
CA TRP A 607 18.67 -9.24 -4.24
C TRP A 607 17.24 -9.31 -4.80
N PRO A 608 16.78 -8.30 -5.58
CA PRO A 608 15.38 -8.18 -6.01
C PRO A 608 14.92 -9.26 -6.99
N ASP A 609 15.81 -10.17 -7.42
CA ASP A 609 15.51 -11.33 -8.25
C ASP A 609 15.37 -12.63 -7.43
N LYS A 610 15.70 -12.63 -6.12
CA LYS A 610 15.45 -13.75 -5.20
C LYS A 610 13.94 -14.07 -5.17
N GLY A 611 13.58 -15.34 -5.26
CA GLY A 611 12.20 -15.79 -5.34
C GLY A 611 11.51 -15.60 -6.70
N LYS A 612 12.17 -14.97 -7.70
CA LYS A 612 11.62 -14.94 -9.07
C LYS A 612 11.81 -16.28 -9.76
N LYS A 613 10.89 -16.55 -10.69
CA LYS A 613 11.01 -17.66 -11.63
C LYS A 613 12.25 -17.48 -12.51
N CYS A 614 13.04 -18.54 -12.64
CA CYS A 614 14.18 -18.63 -13.55
C CYS A 614 14.03 -19.79 -14.51
N ASP A 615 14.63 -19.61 -15.66
CA ASP A 615 14.86 -20.59 -16.72
C ASP A 615 16.39 -20.70 -16.82
N GLY A 616 16.92 -21.92 -16.95
CA GLY A 616 18.26 -22.29 -16.49
C GLY A 616 19.42 -21.64 -17.26
N ALA A 617 19.97 -22.38 -18.21
CA ALA A 617 20.97 -21.88 -19.18
C ALA A 617 20.52 -22.09 -20.64
N ASP A 618 19.55 -22.98 -20.78
CA ASP A 618 18.43 -23.07 -21.70
C ASP A 618 17.62 -21.75 -21.70
N ASN A 619 16.66 -21.67 -22.63
CA ASN A 619 15.74 -20.53 -22.73
C ASN A 619 14.44 -21.05 -23.37
N ASP A 620 13.87 -22.10 -22.79
CA ASP A 620 12.77 -22.89 -23.36
C ASP A 620 11.40 -22.45 -22.78
N LYS A 621 10.43 -23.38 -22.71
CA LYS A 621 9.07 -23.10 -22.20
C LYS A 621 8.70 -23.97 -20.99
N CYS A 622 9.67 -24.65 -20.41
CA CYS A 622 9.44 -25.67 -19.41
C CYS A 622 9.22 -25.08 -18.01
N GLN A 623 9.09 -25.94 -17.01
CA GLN A 623 8.71 -25.50 -15.66
C GLN A 623 9.86 -24.73 -15.01
N MET A 624 9.77 -23.39 -15.11
CA MET A 624 10.72 -22.44 -14.52
C MET A 624 10.99 -22.77 -13.04
N GLY A 625 12.26 -22.96 -12.71
CA GLY A 625 12.75 -23.03 -11.33
C GLY A 625 12.61 -21.69 -10.60
N THR A 626 13.15 -21.59 -9.39
CA THR A 626 13.14 -20.38 -8.57
C THR A 626 14.56 -19.95 -8.18
N LEU A 627 14.85 -18.65 -8.26
CA LEU A 627 16.13 -18.09 -7.83
C LEU A 627 16.23 -18.09 -6.30
N THR A 628 17.21 -18.81 -5.76
CA THR A 628 17.53 -18.87 -4.33
C THR A 628 18.96 -18.40 -4.08
N CYS A 629 19.31 -18.11 -2.83
CA CYS A 629 20.67 -17.69 -2.49
C CYS A 629 21.67 -18.82 -2.78
N ALA A 630 22.66 -18.54 -3.63
CA ALA A 630 23.72 -19.50 -3.89
C ALA A 630 24.59 -19.71 -2.64
N ALA A 631 25.19 -20.89 -2.51
CA ALA A 631 26.01 -21.27 -1.35
C ALA A 631 27.23 -20.34 -1.05
N ASN A 632 27.53 -19.36 -1.92
CA ASN A 632 28.55 -18.35 -1.71
C ASN A 632 28.04 -17.06 -1.02
N LYS A 633 26.73 -16.94 -0.73
CA LYS A 633 26.04 -15.74 -0.20
C LYS A 633 26.19 -14.47 -1.04
N ALA A 634 26.62 -14.58 -2.29
CA ALA A 634 27.04 -13.45 -3.12
C ALA A 634 26.55 -13.52 -4.57
N ASP A 635 25.69 -14.48 -4.88
CA ASP A 635 24.99 -14.69 -6.16
C ASP A 635 23.65 -15.39 -5.90
N LEU A 636 22.77 -15.45 -6.91
CA LEU A 636 21.57 -16.30 -6.93
C LEU A 636 21.79 -17.53 -7.81
N GLU A 637 21.21 -18.67 -7.43
CA GLU A 637 21.18 -19.89 -8.24
C GLU A 637 19.74 -20.38 -8.49
N CYS A 638 19.49 -20.94 -9.67
CA CYS A 638 18.19 -21.49 -10.03
C CYS A 638 18.03 -22.91 -9.48
N VAL A 639 16.96 -23.18 -8.75
CA VAL A 639 16.65 -24.50 -8.18
C VAL A 639 15.22 -24.94 -8.52
N ASN A 640 14.97 -26.26 -8.45
CA ASN A 640 13.68 -26.90 -8.73
C ASN A 640 13.17 -26.76 -10.18
N GLU A 641 14.09 -26.73 -11.14
CA GLU A 641 13.80 -27.00 -12.55
C GLU A 641 13.56 -28.51 -12.73
N ILE A 642 12.40 -28.91 -13.26
CA ILE A 642 12.02 -30.32 -13.45
C ILE A 642 11.50 -30.52 -14.88
N ALA A 643 12.18 -31.39 -15.63
CA ALA A 643 11.77 -31.81 -16.96
C ALA A 643 10.46 -32.62 -16.91
N LYS A 644 9.47 -32.23 -17.72
CA LYS A 644 8.24 -32.99 -17.90
C LYS A 644 8.45 -34.03 -18.98
N ASN A 645 8.61 -35.29 -18.60
CA ASN A 645 8.76 -36.41 -19.53
C ASN A 645 7.39 -36.82 -20.14
N ILE A 646 6.79 -35.91 -20.91
CA ILE A 646 5.47 -36.05 -21.57
C ILE A 646 5.66 -36.11 -23.09
N PRO A 647 4.85 -36.85 -23.87
CA PRO A 647 5.06 -36.93 -25.32
C PRO A 647 4.63 -35.64 -26.05
N GLU A 648 5.52 -35.10 -26.89
CA GLU A 648 5.30 -33.99 -27.85
C GLU A 648 3.90 -33.95 -28.50
N GLU A 649 3.31 -32.76 -28.68
CA GLU A 649 2.10 -32.57 -29.51
C GLU A 649 2.44 -31.88 -30.84
N CYS A 650 1.74 -32.24 -31.93
CA CYS A 650 1.93 -31.58 -33.23
C CYS A 650 1.47 -30.11 -33.24
N GLY A 651 2.34 -29.19 -32.82
CA GLY A 651 2.06 -27.76 -32.62
C GLY A 651 3.25 -26.82 -32.84
N GLY A 652 4.47 -27.33 -33.00
CA GLY A 652 5.71 -26.55 -33.03
C GLY A 652 6.09 -25.95 -31.68
N GLY A 653 5.71 -26.63 -30.59
CA GLY A 653 6.32 -26.46 -29.28
C GLY A 653 7.45 -27.48 -29.05
N ASP A 654 7.91 -27.49 -27.82
CA ASP A 654 8.93 -28.35 -27.23
C ASP A 654 8.35 -28.58 -25.82
N GLU A 655 7.54 -29.64 -25.73
CA GLU A 655 6.71 -29.99 -24.59
C GLU A 655 7.43 -30.98 -23.66
N ASP A 656 8.41 -31.74 -24.17
CA ASP A 656 9.20 -32.72 -23.42
C ASP A 656 10.57 -32.23 -22.93
N CYS A 657 10.97 -31.03 -23.36
CA CYS A 657 12.16 -30.29 -22.94
C CYS A 657 13.49 -30.92 -23.40
N ASP A 658 13.51 -31.71 -24.48
CA ASP A 658 14.75 -32.30 -25.02
C ASP A 658 15.50 -31.40 -26.03
N GLY A 659 14.82 -30.36 -26.54
CA GLY A 659 15.38 -29.35 -27.46
C GLY A 659 15.05 -29.55 -28.95
N GLU A 660 14.29 -30.59 -29.32
CA GLU A 660 13.79 -30.83 -30.69
C GLU A 660 12.24 -30.74 -30.73
N THR A 661 11.69 -29.95 -31.67
CA THR A 661 10.24 -29.70 -31.79
C THR A 661 9.54 -30.64 -32.77
N ASP A 662 8.32 -31.12 -32.48
CA ASP A 662 7.48 -31.94 -33.37
C ASP A 662 8.14 -33.30 -33.78
N GLU A 663 8.69 -34.04 -32.80
CA GLU A 663 9.40 -35.32 -32.96
C GLU A 663 8.62 -36.45 -33.70
N GLU A 664 9.32 -37.53 -34.08
CA GLU A 664 8.68 -38.69 -34.71
C GLU A 664 7.78 -39.45 -33.72
N ASN A 665 6.50 -39.58 -34.06
CA ASN A 665 5.40 -40.12 -33.24
C ASN A 665 4.77 -39.15 -32.22
N ALA A 666 4.99 -37.83 -32.33
CA ALA A 666 4.24 -36.82 -31.57
C ALA A 666 2.71 -37.00 -31.64
N ILE A 667 2.00 -36.65 -30.58
CA ILE A 667 0.55 -36.76 -30.45
C ILE A 667 -0.13 -35.94 -31.57
N GLY A 668 -1.00 -36.62 -32.33
CA GLY A 668 -1.66 -36.02 -33.51
C GLY A 668 -0.89 -36.13 -34.83
N CYS A 669 0.28 -36.80 -34.85
CA CYS A 669 1.04 -37.07 -36.06
C CYS A 669 0.24 -37.84 -37.13
N LYS A 670 0.67 -37.71 -38.39
CA LYS A 670 0.07 -38.41 -39.53
C LYS A 670 1.06 -39.38 -40.14
N ASP A 671 0.53 -40.51 -40.61
CA ASP A 671 1.29 -41.45 -41.44
C ASP A 671 1.71 -40.78 -42.76
N TYR A 672 3.00 -40.48 -42.87
CA TYR A 672 3.66 -40.13 -44.12
C TYR A 672 4.45 -41.33 -44.64
N TYR A 673 4.18 -41.72 -45.88
CA TYR A 673 4.81 -42.82 -46.59
C TYR A 673 5.96 -42.27 -47.44
N GLN A 674 7.03 -43.05 -47.56
CA GLN A 674 8.07 -42.78 -48.53
C GLN A 674 7.47 -42.82 -49.95
N ASP A 675 7.77 -41.80 -50.77
CA ASP A 675 7.43 -41.70 -52.20
C ASP A 675 8.72 -41.29 -52.93
N ALA A 676 9.47 -42.29 -53.41
CA ALA A 676 10.80 -42.07 -54.00
C ALA A 676 10.78 -41.73 -55.50
N ASP A 677 9.66 -41.93 -56.20
CA ASP A 677 9.50 -41.60 -57.63
C ASP A 677 8.60 -40.38 -57.92
N VAL A 678 7.96 -39.85 -56.88
CA VAL A 678 7.16 -38.61 -56.83
C VAL A 678 5.89 -38.68 -57.67
N ASP A 679 5.16 -39.79 -57.54
CA ASP A 679 3.90 -40.00 -58.26
C ASP A 679 2.62 -39.86 -57.41
N GLY A 680 2.77 -39.70 -56.09
CA GLY A 680 1.70 -39.36 -55.16
C GLY A 680 1.19 -40.52 -54.31
N TYR A 681 1.74 -41.73 -54.50
CA TYR A 681 1.52 -42.91 -53.67
C TYR A 681 2.85 -43.35 -53.06
N GLY A 682 2.80 -43.90 -51.85
CA GLY A 682 4.00 -44.36 -51.15
C GLY A 682 3.94 -45.82 -50.73
N LEU A 683 5.13 -46.41 -50.57
CA LEU A 683 5.32 -47.80 -50.19
C LEU A 683 4.71 -48.09 -48.80
N ALA A 684 3.67 -48.92 -48.76
CA ALA A 684 2.89 -49.20 -47.54
C ALA A 684 3.70 -49.80 -46.36
N THR A 685 4.89 -50.34 -46.62
CA THR A 685 5.78 -50.92 -45.59
C THR A 685 6.80 -49.93 -45.02
N ASN A 686 6.83 -48.69 -45.50
CA ASN A 686 7.82 -47.69 -45.12
C ASN A 686 7.14 -46.33 -44.85
N LYS A 687 6.59 -46.23 -43.64
CA LYS A 687 5.89 -45.04 -43.13
C LYS A 687 6.58 -44.52 -41.87
N LYS A 688 6.45 -43.21 -41.64
CA LYS A 688 6.79 -42.51 -40.39
C LYS A 688 5.56 -41.74 -39.92
N CYS A 689 5.37 -41.62 -38.61
CA CYS A 689 4.33 -40.74 -38.07
C CYS A 689 4.95 -39.37 -37.79
N LEU A 690 4.57 -38.36 -38.58
CA LEU A 690 5.17 -37.02 -38.56
C LEU A 690 4.08 -35.94 -38.55
N CYS A 691 4.37 -34.79 -37.95
CA CYS A 691 3.49 -33.62 -37.99
C CYS A 691 3.46 -32.96 -39.38
N ALA A 692 4.56 -33.06 -40.14
CA ALA A 692 4.72 -32.55 -41.50
C ALA A 692 5.53 -33.52 -42.39
N PRO A 693 5.39 -33.48 -43.73
CA PRO A 693 6.19 -34.32 -44.63
C PRO A 693 7.68 -33.99 -44.53
N SER A 694 8.51 -34.96 -44.19
CA SER A 694 9.95 -34.79 -43.94
C SER A 694 10.78 -35.83 -44.69
N GLY A 695 11.97 -35.41 -45.14
CA GLY A 695 12.91 -36.27 -45.87
C GLY A 695 12.31 -36.86 -47.16
N GLN A 696 12.17 -38.19 -47.20
CA GLN A 696 11.57 -38.91 -48.33
C GLN A 696 10.09 -39.28 -48.07
N HIS A 697 9.58 -39.08 -46.85
CA HIS A 697 8.24 -39.42 -46.41
C HIS A 697 7.31 -38.23 -46.66
N THR A 698 6.76 -38.16 -47.88
CA THR A 698 6.13 -36.93 -48.40
C THR A 698 4.64 -37.04 -48.72
N VAL A 699 4.07 -38.24 -48.74
CA VAL A 699 2.66 -38.48 -49.12
C VAL A 699 1.91 -39.26 -48.04
N THR A 700 0.60 -39.01 -47.90
CA THR A 700 -0.26 -39.73 -46.96
C THR A 700 -1.07 -40.86 -47.62
N GLN A 701 -0.85 -41.12 -48.91
CA GLN A 701 -1.52 -42.20 -49.65
C GLN A 701 -0.61 -43.41 -49.73
N SER A 702 -0.95 -44.46 -48.99
CA SER A 702 -0.30 -45.76 -49.06
C SER A 702 -0.77 -46.57 -50.27
N GLY A 703 0.04 -47.53 -50.70
CA GLY A 703 -0.39 -48.63 -51.57
C GLY A 703 0.45 -48.79 -52.83
N ASP A 704 1.55 -48.02 -52.95
CA ASP A 704 2.55 -48.30 -53.95
C ASP A 704 3.22 -49.67 -53.69
N CYS A 705 3.59 -50.36 -54.77
CA CYS A 705 4.22 -51.66 -54.76
C CYS A 705 5.56 -51.72 -55.54
N ASP A 706 5.99 -50.64 -56.20
CA ASP A 706 7.29 -50.46 -56.86
C ASP A 706 7.69 -48.97 -56.86
N ASP A 707 7.84 -48.39 -55.65
CA ASP A 707 8.11 -46.98 -55.26
C ASP A 707 9.29 -46.27 -55.97
N GLY A 708 10.00 -46.97 -56.87
CA GLY A 708 11.04 -46.44 -57.74
C GLY A 708 10.63 -46.37 -59.22
N ASN A 709 9.33 -46.50 -59.53
CA ASN A 709 8.78 -46.57 -60.87
C ASN A 709 7.35 -45.97 -60.94
N PRO A 710 7.21 -44.71 -61.43
CA PRO A 710 6.00 -43.89 -61.32
C PRO A 710 4.89 -44.29 -62.31
N ASN A 711 4.84 -45.56 -62.67
CA ASN A 711 3.88 -46.21 -63.53
C ASN A 711 3.28 -47.46 -62.86
N ILE A 712 3.62 -47.73 -61.59
CA ILE A 712 3.15 -48.90 -60.84
C ILE A 712 2.60 -48.44 -59.50
N ASN A 713 1.30 -48.10 -59.47
CA ASN A 713 0.62 -47.67 -58.25
C ASN A 713 -0.91 -47.85 -58.38
N PRO A 714 -1.69 -47.72 -57.30
CA PRO A 714 -3.15 -47.92 -57.28
C PRO A 714 -4.01 -47.13 -58.29
N SER A 715 -3.47 -46.07 -58.90
CA SER A 715 -4.15 -45.24 -59.91
C SER A 715 -3.90 -45.65 -61.36
N LYS A 716 -2.92 -46.53 -61.63
CA LYS A 716 -2.50 -46.89 -62.99
C LYS A 716 -3.35 -48.05 -63.54
N PRO A 717 -3.48 -48.20 -64.87
CA PRO A 717 -4.09 -49.37 -65.50
C PRO A 717 -3.05 -50.42 -65.91
N GLU A 718 -3.38 -51.70 -65.80
CA GLU A 718 -2.53 -52.85 -66.20
C GLU A 718 -1.93 -52.76 -67.61
N VAL A 719 -0.62 -53.05 -67.73
CA VAL A 719 0.13 -53.09 -68.99
C VAL A 719 0.36 -54.54 -69.45
N CYS A 720 -0.73 -55.13 -69.95
CA CYS A 720 -0.83 -56.50 -70.46
C CYS A 720 0.43 -57.09 -71.13
N GLY A 721 0.97 -58.14 -70.50
CA GLY A 721 2.09 -58.95 -70.97
C GLY A 721 3.44 -58.55 -70.41
N ASN A 722 3.50 -57.70 -69.38
CA ASN A 722 4.73 -57.35 -68.68
C ASN A 722 4.98 -58.23 -67.43
N SER A 723 3.96 -58.94 -66.95
CA SER A 723 3.99 -59.75 -65.71
C SER A 723 4.42 -58.98 -64.47
N LYS A 724 4.01 -57.71 -64.40
CA LYS A 724 3.93 -56.91 -63.18
C LYS A 724 2.47 -56.75 -62.75
N ASP A 725 2.27 -56.25 -61.55
CA ASP A 725 1.00 -55.75 -61.01
C ASP A 725 1.13 -54.23 -61.09
N ASP A 726 0.73 -53.61 -62.20
CA ASP A 726 0.96 -52.17 -62.41
C ASP A 726 -0.02 -51.32 -61.60
N ASN A 727 -1.11 -51.90 -61.11
CA ASN A 727 -2.12 -51.20 -60.30
C ASN A 727 -2.14 -51.59 -58.82
N CYS A 728 -1.15 -52.37 -58.37
CA CYS A 728 -0.94 -52.80 -56.99
C CYS A 728 -2.17 -53.41 -56.30
N ASN A 729 -3.04 -54.14 -57.03
CA ASN A 729 -4.23 -54.79 -56.45
C ASN A 729 -4.01 -56.23 -55.98
N GLY A 730 -2.81 -56.78 -56.17
CA GLY A 730 -2.45 -58.16 -55.86
C GLY A 730 -2.66 -59.13 -57.03
N GLN A 731 -2.84 -58.64 -58.26
CA GLN A 731 -2.98 -59.43 -59.47
C GLN A 731 -2.06 -58.89 -60.57
N THR A 732 -1.60 -59.76 -61.46
CA THR A 732 -0.72 -59.38 -62.58
C THR A 732 -1.42 -59.64 -63.90
N ASP A 733 -1.36 -58.69 -64.83
CA ASP A 733 -1.90 -58.80 -66.20
C ASP A 733 -3.44 -59.06 -66.27
N GLU A 734 -4.24 -58.62 -65.29
CA GLU A 734 -5.70 -58.76 -65.35
C GLU A 734 -6.41 -57.70 -66.22
N GLY A 735 -7.71 -57.89 -66.49
CA GLY A 735 -8.48 -57.05 -67.42
C GLY A 735 -8.09 -57.16 -68.90
N CYS A 736 -6.98 -57.83 -69.22
CA CYS A 736 -6.40 -57.95 -70.55
C CYS A 736 -7.28 -58.72 -71.56
N ILE A 737 -7.75 -58.01 -72.60
CA ILE A 737 -8.62 -58.59 -73.64
C ILE A 737 -7.81 -59.45 -74.62
N THR A 738 -7.84 -60.77 -74.45
CA THR A 738 -7.28 -61.70 -75.44
C THR A 738 -8.21 -61.88 -76.64
N CYS A 739 -7.84 -61.35 -77.81
CA CYS A 739 -8.56 -61.60 -79.06
C CYS A 739 -8.32 -63.03 -79.59
N GLN A 740 -9.32 -63.91 -79.48
CA GLN A 740 -9.32 -65.21 -80.18
C GLN A 740 -10.14 -65.15 -81.48
N TYR A 741 -9.57 -65.62 -82.58
CA TYR A 741 -10.31 -65.91 -83.82
C TYR A 741 -9.91 -67.28 -84.40
N MET A 742 -10.88 -68.17 -84.57
CA MET A 742 -10.76 -69.50 -85.19
C MET A 742 -9.60 -70.40 -84.71
N GLY A 743 -9.42 -70.52 -83.39
CA GLY A 743 -8.88 -71.75 -82.80
C GLY A 743 -7.37 -72.01 -82.94
N GLN A 744 -6.56 -70.99 -83.27
CA GLN A 744 -5.10 -71.07 -83.17
C GLN A 744 -4.57 -69.96 -82.26
N LYS A 745 -3.72 -70.32 -81.29
CA LYS A 745 -2.94 -69.35 -80.50
C LYS A 745 -1.78 -68.85 -81.36
N TYR A 746 -1.72 -67.55 -81.59
CA TYR A 746 -0.53 -66.88 -82.13
C TYR A 746 0.21 -66.20 -80.97
N GLY A 747 1.49 -66.53 -80.81
CA GLY A 747 2.40 -65.79 -79.94
C GLY A 747 2.75 -64.43 -80.54
N ALA A 748 3.23 -63.51 -79.69
CA ALA A 748 3.39 -62.08 -80.01
C ALA A 748 4.15 -61.79 -81.33
N GLY A 749 3.62 -60.86 -82.13
CA GLY A 749 4.30 -60.31 -83.31
C GLY A 749 3.36 -59.70 -84.38
N ASP A 750 3.35 -58.37 -84.47
CA ASP A 750 2.95 -57.51 -85.60
C ASP A 750 1.50 -57.43 -86.16
N TRP A 751 0.91 -56.25 -85.91
CA TRP A 751 0.02 -55.40 -86.73
C TRP A 751 -1.32 -55.87 -87.34
N SER A 752 -2.36 -55.20 -86.81
CA SER A 752 -3.45 -54.49 -87.52
C SER A 752 -4.73 -55.22 -87.97
N CYS A 753 -5.88 -54.68 -87.54
CA CYS A 753 -7.04 -54.41 -88.41
C CYS A 753 -8.05 -53.43 -87.74
N PRO A 754 -8.55 -52.38 -88.42
CA PRO A 754 -9.44 -51.37 -87.81
C PRO A 754 -10.92 -51.44 -88.25
N VAL A 755 -11.80 -50.81 -87.43
CA VAL A 755 -13.21 -50.39 -87.68
C VAL A 755 -14.19 -51.34 -88.41
N ASN A 756 -15.19 -51.88 -87.68
CA ASN A 756 -16.61 -51.42 -87.72
C ASN A 756 -17.60 -52.36 -86.98
N MET A 757 -18.74 -51.77 -86.55
CA MET A 757 -20.05 -52.39 -86.21
C MET A 757 -20.39 -52.85 -84.75
N ARG A 758 -21.00 -51.90 -84.02
CA ARG A 758 -22.31 -51.96 -83.29
C ARG A 758 -22.69 -53.12 -82.33
N MET A 759 -23.03 -52.70 -81.10
CA MET A 759 -24.23 -53.10 -80.28
C MET A 759 -24.27 -54.54 -79.69
N PRO A 760 -25.16 -54.86 -78.70
CA PRO A 760 -25.84 -54.04 -77.67
C PRO A 760 -25.97 -54.68 -76.24
N TYR A 761 -26.45 -53.88 -75.26
CA TYR A 761 -27.44 -54.20 -74.19
C TYR A 761 -27.21 -55.25 -73.06
N GLN A 762 -27.43 -54.78 -71.80
CA GLN A 762 -28.26 -55.37 -70.71
C GLN A 762 -27.94 -56.79 -70.14
N ASN A 763 -27.91 -57.06 -68.82
CA ASN A 763 -28.95 -56.81 -67.80
C ASN A 763 -28.52 -57.09 -66.34
N GLU A 764 -29.39 -56.71 -65.40
CA GLU A 764 -29.30 -56.81 -63.92
C GLU A 764 -29.48 -58.24 -63.34
N TYR A 765 -28.99 -58.46 -62.10
CA TYR A 765 -29.56 -59.26 -60.99
C TYR A 765 -28.68 -59.03 -59.71
N SER A 766 -29.11 -59.17 -58.44
CA SER A 766 -30.38 -58.93 -57.71
C SER A 766 -30.29 -59.40 -56.23
N LYS A 767 -31.20 -58.92 -55.36
CA LYS A 767 -31.56 -59.39 -53.98
C LYS A 767 -30.80 -58.77 -52.77
N VAL A 768 -31.34 -58.70 -51.53
CA VAL A 768 -32.67 -58.26 -50.98
C VAL A 768 -32.71 -58.46 -49.45
N GLN A 769 -33.10 -57.41 -48.69
CA GLN A 769 -33.66 -57.39 -47.31
C GLN A 769 -32.83 -57.87 -46.07
N PRO A 770 -33.23 -57.48 -44.82
CA PRO A 770 -33.99 -56.30 -44.37
C PRO A 770 -33.42 -55.58 -43.11
N CYS A 771 -33.93 -54.38 -42.79
CA CYS A 771 -33.61 -53.64 -41.57
C CYS A 771 -34.55 -53.95 -40.38
N VAL A 772 -34.09 -53.69 -39.16
CA VAL A 772 -34.89 -53.50 -37.93
C VAL A 772 -34.65 -52.09 -37.40
N ALA A 773 -35.60 -51.51 -36.66
CA ALA A 773 -35.71 -50.07 -36.45
C ALA A 773 -35.21 -49.58 -35.08
N GLY A 774 -34.80 -48.29 -35.04
CA GLY A 774 -35.11 -47.40 -33.94
C GLY A 774 -33.97 -46.97 -33.01
N LYS A 775 -33.36 -45.82 -33.32
CA LYS A 775 -33.26 -44.70 -32.38
C LYS A 775 -33.05 -43.38 -33.14
N GLN A 776 -33.54 -42.31 -32.54
CA GLN A 776 -33.55 -40.94 -33.04
C GLN A 776 -32.66 -40.12 -32.10
N ILE A 777 -31.72 -39.35 -32.64
CA ILE A 777 -31.15 -38.16 -32.00
C ILE A 777 -31.09 -37.07 -33.09
N ASP A 778 -31.42 -35.84 -32.69
CA ASP A 778 -31.73 -34.74 -33.58
C ASP A 778 -30.52 -33.89 -34.01
N TYR A 779 -30.75 -32.95 -34.93
CA TYR A 779 -29.79 -32.04 -35.57
C TYR A 779 -29.20 -31.00 -34.60
N TYR A 780 -27.93 -30.61 -34.79
CA TYR A 780 -27.47 -29.36 -35.46
C TYR A 780 -25.93 -29.25 -35.27
N HIS A 781 -25.05 -29.12 -36.27
CA HIS A 781 -24.84 -28.11 -37.33
C HIS A 781 -24.28 -26.75 -36.88
N GLY A 782 -22.95 -26.58 -37.07
CA GLY A 782 -22.23 -25.30 -37.21
C GLY A 782 -20.77 -25.40 -36.73
N THR A 783 -19.74 -24.85 -37.38
CA THR A 783 -19.64 -24.23 -38.72
C THR A 783 -18.16 -24.24 -39.16
N ALA A 784 -17.87 -24.32 -40.46
CA ALA A 784 -16.50 -24.43 -41.00
C ALA A 784 -15.98 -23.12 -41.65
N TRP A 785 -14.67 -22.89 -41.59
CA TRP A 785 -13.82 -22.07 -42.49
C TRP A 785 -12.36 -22.61 -42.37
N GLN A 786 -11.42 -22.57 -43.33
CA GLN A 786 -11.45 -22.27 -44.79
C GLN A 786 -10.03 -22.44 -45.41
N VAL A 787 -9.83 -23.35 -46.39
CA VAL A 787 -8.74 -23.29 -47.41
C VAL A 787 -9.26 -24.06 -48.66
N GLY A 788 -8.98 -23.74 -49.93
CA GLY A 788 -8.18 -22.65 -50.51
C GLY A 788 -7.71 -22.90 -51.97
N GLY A 789 -8.02 -24.06 -52.57
CA GLY A 789 -8.14 -24.24 -54.04
C GLY A 789 -6.87 -24.39 -54.90
N CYS A 790 -7.04 -24.97 -56.09
CA CYS A 790 -6.17 -24.76 -57.26
C CYS A 790 -6.93 -24.98 -58.58
N ASN A 791 -6.47 -24.34 -59.67
CA ASN A 791 -7.20 -24.17 -60.94
C ASN A 791 -6.54 -24.91 -62.12
N CYS A 792 -7.30 -25.19 -63.20
CA CYS A 792 -6.89 -24.77 -64.56
C CYS A 792 -7.98 -24.87 -65.67
N LYS A 793 -7.73 -24.20 -66.82
CA LYS A 793 -8.68 -23.80 -67.90
C LYS A 793 -8.50 -24.57 -69.22
N TRP A 794 -9.55 -24.56 -70.07
CA TRP A 794 -9.58 -24.06 -71.48
C TRP A 794 -11.06 -24.04 -71.96
N ASN A 795 -11.71 -23.01 -72.57
CA ASN A 795 -11.44 -22.22 -73.79
C ASN A 795 -12.25 -20.89 -73.76
N GLY A 796 -11.77 -19.81 -74.40
CA GLY A 796 -12.21 -18.44 -74.06
C GLY A 796 -13.10 -17.68 -75.05
N SER A 797 -13.85 -16.70 -74.52
CA SER A 797 -14.08 -15.36 -75.09
C SER A 797 -14.69 -14.43 -74.02
N TRP A 798 -14.38 -13.13 -74.08
CA TRP A 798 -14.62 -12.14 -73.00
C TRP A 798 -15.89 -11.28 -73.17
N CYS A 799 -16.17 -10.49 -72.12
CA CYS A 799 -17.26 -9.50 -71.86
C CYS A 799 -18.37 -10.05 -70.96
N GLY A 800 -18.79 -9.37 -69.88
CA GLY A 800 -18.33 -8.11 -69.29
C GLY A 800 -19.13 -7.83 -68.00
N GLN A 801 -18.57 -7.04 -67.08
CA GLN A 801 -19.11 -6.78 -65.73
C GLN A 801 -20.54 -6.19 -65.71
N PRO A 802 -21.25 -6.28 -64.57
CA PRO A 802 -21.17 -5.18 -63.60
C PRO A 802 -21.04 -5.59 -62.12
N SER A 803 -20.76 -4.60 -61.30
CA SER A 803 -20.47 -4.65 -59.87
C SER A 803 -21.50 -3.88 -59.02
N ILE A 804 -21.39 -4.02 -57.69
CA ILE A 804 -21.84 -3.08 -56.62
C ILE A 804 -23.32 -3.12 -56.18
N GLU A 805 -23.48 -3.60 -54.93
CA GLU A 805 -24.26 -3.07 -53.78
C GLU A 805 -25.68 -2.47 -53.99
N THR A 806 -26.68 -2.99 -53.26
CA THR A 806 -27.19 -2.40 -51.99
C THR A 806 -28.50 -3.06 -51.47
N PHE A 807 -28.64 -3.13 -50.13
CA PHE A 807 -29.88 -3.22 -49.32
C PHE A 807 -30.97 -4.28 -49.63
N GLU A 808 -31.20 -5.20 -48.69
CA GLU A 808 -32.45 -5.95 -48.56
C GLU A 808 -33.21 -5.66 -47.25
N GLN A 809 -34.37 -5.01 -47.39
CA GLN A 809 -35.57 -5.26 -46.58
C GLN A 809 -36.76 -5.31 -47.55
N GLY A 810 -37.51 -6.43 -47.59
CA GLY A 810 -38.82 -6.41 -48.26
C GLY A 810 -39.26 -7.65 -49.05
N ARG A 811 -39.57 -8.73 -48.33
CA ARG A 811 -40.74 -9.63 -48.55
C ARG A 811 -41.18 -9.99 -49.99
N LEU A 812 -41.15 -11.31 -50.22
CA LEU A 812 -42.25 -12.18 -50.68
C LEU A 812 -42.53 -12.42 -52.19
N CYS A 813 -42.85 -13.72 -52.40
CA CYS A 813 -43.70 -14.35 -53.43
C CYS A 813 -43.06 -14.83 -54.76
N GLY A 814 -43.30 -16.12 -55.03
CA GLY A 814 -42.93 -16.86 -56.25
C GLY A 814 -43.61 -18.23 -56.26
N ASP A 815 -44.87 -18.25 -56.69
CA ASP A 815 -45.86 -19.35 -56.78
C ASP A 815 -45.35 -20.78 -57.12
N TYR A 816 -46.02 -21.84 -56.61
CA TYR A 816 -47.12 -22.52 -57.33
C TYR A 816 -47.78 -23.71 -56.57
N TRP A 817 -49.07 -23.51 -56.21
CA TRP A 817 -50.19 -24.47 -56.22
C TRP A 817 -50.15 -25.77 -55.38
N ALA A 818 -50.95 -25.79 -54.30
CA ALA A 818 -51.62 -26.98 -53.79
C ALA A 818 -53.14 -26.73 -53.65
N HIS A 819 -53.96 -27.76 -53.88
CA HIS A 819 -55.42 -27.71 -53.92
C HIS A 819 -56.04 -28.12 -52.56
N HIS A 820 -57.14 -27.46 -52.15
CA HIS A 820 -58.22 -27.98 -51.27
C HIS A 820 -57.80 -28.35 -49.81
N VAL A 821 -58.38 -27.83 -48.71
CA VAL A 821 -59.82 -27.62 -48.41
C VAL A 821 -59.97 -26.89 -47.04
N CYS A 822 -61.07 -26.16 -46.85
CA CYS A 822 -61.48 -25.48 -45.61
C CYS A 822 -61.86 -26.50 -44.48
N VAL A 823 -62.08 -26.18 -43.20
CA VAL A 823 -63.00 -25.20 -42.58
C VAL A 823 -62.59 -25.02 -41.09
N PRO A 824 -62.69 -23.82 -40.49
CA PRO A 824 -62.20 -23.55 -39.14
C PRO A 824 -63.23 -23.80 -38.03
N LYS A 825 -62.74 -23.82 -36.78
CA LYS A 825 -63.33 -23.02 -35.70
C LYS A 825 -62.28 -22.55 -34.70
#